data_AF-A0A7S0X4P0-F1
#
_entry.id   AF-A0A7S0X4P0-F1
#
_cell.length_a   1.000
_cell.length_b   1.000
_cell.length_c   1.000
_cell.angle_alpha   90.00
_cell.angle_beta   90.00
_cell.angle_gamma   90.00
#
_symmetry.space_group_name_H-M   'P 1'
#
loop_
_entity.id
_entity.type
_entity.pdbx_description
1 polymer ?
#
loop_
_entity_poly.entity_id
_entity_poly.type
_entity_poly.pdbx_seq_one_letter_code
_entity_poly.pdbx_strand_id
1 'polypeptide(L)'
;VVPAILMLAGAGGGVLLGTLLVGLMISYILDVLRMAEGALVSVWATLVGVYLAMLTASDLFSSARPTSVSALLLVVNGQNLFLTGVWASLQFRWVQLSFPGMVLASERMLFACVPPVCGPILGWAVVASVGAGPAPFYLAGLLAGLYHAFSMPTPSSFRAPSAAAAAGGHGRHGSTWGMDDSLILSPAEGAMHAAALVAVPAMIYVGTHWPTMVADSAAHTAEHACSLALLVSFPVLFLCVTARAGSLWWLPGMHDAHSLAGPRAAALGLSLVLFTAGLQGRVVFHGFGEYIRVPAPWSYLLVTVALYGGLAAAAAVVTGRVGVKGGVPTPVVGAVLMTASCAAAAAVGAPYWLLLAAAAAAWGVSRFYVTRSLGDYSLFVCGTTACGGWFLTHNFWSLAVDIDGLPMAELCQFLVLSLAIAAAGPGLAAVGCTPSTLGTLLCVHALVFARCEDALHAEAHEDGEPMYPPYLVLLTSTAGITLAAKLQADARVPVAFAWLMRCIYGGKLALVLLPGSHALTPCTLVALAATAPHVTAPGRKRSERMPALRGVAHAAFLALSLLHARFAVFDVVFALSGHRPSDATLFGGLLLAAGGGGTPLVHRHFSHVPLARRLLLLVAVAGAMLVALRPPMPWKGEIGFWYDAEHVPDTEPDDVDIYGQRRGPHSGAPCWLLIVTVLSGLFVASSPRGRNGAGGGNTPAPLRALLAAGGGASLGAYLA
;
A
#
# COMPACT_ATOMS: atom_id res chain seq x y z
N VAL A 1 8.08 -15.16 -5.12
CA VAL A 1 9.52 -15.48 -4.96
C VAL A 1 10.25 -14.42 -4.12
N VAL A 2 10.44 -13.17 -4.60
CA VAL A 2 11.22 -12.14 -3.87
C VAL A 2 10.78 -11.92 -2.41
N PRO A 3 9.48 -11.77 -2.06
CA PRO A 3 9.08 -11.61 -0.66
C PRO A 3 9.42 -12.81 0.22
N ALA A 4 9.38 -14.03 -0.35
CA ALA A 4 9.75 -15.25 0.37
C ALA A 4 11.27 -15.33 0.62
N ILE A 5 12.10 -14.84 -0.32
CA ILE A 5 13.56 -14.74 -0.12
C ILE A 5 13.89 -13.69 0.94
N LEU A 6 13.22 -12.54 0.94
CA LEU A 6 13.44 -11.51 1.95
C LEU A 6 13.10 -12.01 3.35
N MET A 7 11.99 -12.75 3.48
CA MET A 7 11.66 -13.44 4.73
C MET A 7 12.76 -14.43 5.14
N LEU A 8 13.26 -15.22 4.17
CA LEU A 8 14.34 -16.18 4.39
C LEU A 8 15.61 -15.49 4.89
N ALA A 9 15.99 -14.37 4.26
CA ALA A 9 17.16 -13.58 4.60
C ALA A 9 17.03 -12.93 5.98
N GLY A 10 15.84 -12.42 6.31
CA GLY A 10 15.55 -11.88 7.64
C GLY A 10 15.63 -12.95 8.73
N ALA A 11 15.11 -14.14 8.47
CA ALA A 11 15.13 -15.24 9.43
C ALA A 11 16.52 -15.90 9.59
N GLY A 12 17.37 -15.87 8.55
CA GLY A 12 18.70 -16.49 8.57
C GLY A 12 19.83 -15.61 9.15
N GLY A 13 19.51 -14.39 9.58
CA GLY A 13 20.46 -13.48 10.20
C GLY A 13 21.59 -12.99 9.28
N GLY A 14 22.65 -12.44 9.87
CA GLY A 14 23.73 -11.76 9.15
C GLY A 14 24.53 -12.65 8.19
N VAL A 15 24.64 -13.95 8.48
CA VAL A 15 25.37 -14.90 7.61
C VAL A 15 24.62 -15.14 6.30
N LEU A 16 23.28 -15.27 6.35
CA LEU A 16 22.46 -15.42 5.15
C LEU A 16 22.46 -14.15 4.31
N LEU A 17 22.33 -12.99 4.96
CA LEU A 17 22.36 -11.71 4.28
C LEU A 17 23.74 -11.44 3.65
N GLY A 18 24.83 -11.75 4.36
CA GLY A 18 26.19 -11.61 3.87
C GLY A 18 26.47 -12.50 2.66
N THR A 19 26.02 -13.76 2.68
CA THR A 19 26.18 -14.68 1.53
C THR A 19 25.39 -14.21 0.31
N LEU A 20 24.16 -13.69 0.48
CA LEU A 20 23.39 -13.06 -0.59
C LEU A 20 24.06 -11.80 -1.13
N LEU A 21 24.55 -10.90 -0.28
CA LEU A 21 25.20 -9.65 -0.69
C LEU A 21 26.49 -9.89 -1.47
N VAL A 22 27.37 -10.76 -0.95
CA VAL A 22 28.61 -11.15 -1.63
C VAL A 22 28.30 -11.83 -2.96
N GLY A 23 27.28 -12.70 -2.98
CA GLY A 23 26.82 -13.36 -4.18
C GLY A 23 26.31 -12.41 -5.26
N LEU A 24 25.47 -11.45 -4.85
CA LEU A 24 24.96 -10.39 -5.74
C LEU A 24 26.12 -9.53 -6.28
N MET A 25 27.07 -9.15 -5.44
CA MET A 25 28.25 -8.38 -5.86
C MET A 25 29.08 -9.14 -6.91
N ILE A 26 29.36 -10.42 -6.68
CA ILE A 26 30.10 -11.27 -7.65
C ILE A 26 29.32 -11.37 -8.96
N SER A 27 28.02 -11.67 -8.90
CA SER A 27 27.17 -11.79 -10.10
C SER A 27 27.12 -10.48 -10.90
N TYR A 28 27.05 -9.34 -10.22
CA TYR A 28 27.04 -8.02 -10.83
C TYR A 28 28.37 -7.69 -11.51
N ILE A 29 29.49 -7.98 -10.86
CA ILE A 29 30.82 -7.79 -11.45
C ILE A 29 30.95 -8.65 -12.71
N LEU A 30 30.54 -9.92 -12.67
CA LEU A 30 30.60 -10.82 -13.82
C LEU A 30 29.68 -10.39 -14.97
N ASP A 31 28.51 -9.82 -14.65
CA ASP A 31 27.59 -9.26 -15.65
C ASP A 31 28.17 -7.99 -16.30
N VAL A 32 28.79 -7.10 -15.52
CA VAL A 32 29.50 -5.91 -16.03
C VAL A 32 30.68 -6.31 -16.94
N LEU A 33 31.38 -7.40 -16.61
CA LEU A 33 32.44 -7.99 -17.44
C LEU A 33 31.89 -8.75 -18.67
N ARG A 34 30.57 -8.77 -18.88
CA ARG A 34 29.87 -9.46 -19.98
C ARG A 34 30.06 -10.98 -20.01
N MET A 35 30.34 -11.59 -18.86
CA MET A 35 30.48 -13.04 -18.71
C MET A 35 29.16 -13.66 -18.23
N ALA A 36 28.16 -13.75 -19.12
CA ALA A 36 26.81 -14.20 -18.77
C ALA A 36 26.75 -15.61 -18.16
N GLU A 37 27.56 -16.56 -18.66
CA GLU A 37 27.63 -17.93 -18.13
C GLU A 37 28.21 -17.95 -16.71
N GLY A 38 29.28 -17.16 -16.47
CA GLY A 38 29.88 -16.99 -15.15
C GLY A 38 28.92 -16.36 -14.15
N ALA A 39 28.16 -15.35 -14.59
CA ALA A 39 27.12 -14.72 -13.77
C ALA A 39 26.03 -15.74 -13.39
N LEU A 40 25.55 -16.57 -14.32
CA LEU A 40 24.55 -17.61 -14.04
C LEU A 40 25.08 -18.66 -13.05
N VAL A 41 26.30 -19.16 -13.25
CA VAL A 41 26.94 -20.12 -12.34
C VAL A 41 27.11 -19.51 -10.95
N SER A 42 27.50 -18.24 -10.86
CA SER A 42 27.63 -17.55 -9.59
C SER A 42 26.29 -17.46 -8.85
N VAL A 43 25.18 -17.20 -9.55
CA VAL A 43 23.84 -17.16 -8.93
C VAL A 43 23.48 -18.53 -8.33
N TRP A 44 23.63 -19.63 -9.07
CA TRP A 44 23.34 -20.96 -8.53
C TRP A 44 24.28 -21.35 -7.38
N ALA A 45 25.58 -21.03 -7.49
CA ALA A 45 26.53 -21.25 -6.41
C ALA A 45 26.15 -20.47 -5.14
N THR A 46 25.65 -19.24 -5.28
CA THR A 46 25.19 -18.44 -4.13
C THR A 46 23.94 -19.02 -3.50
N LEU A 47 22.98 -19.53 -4.28
CA LEU A 47 21.79 -20.20 -3.74
C LEU A 47 22.14 -21.48 -2.98
N VAL A 48 23.11 -22.26 -3.47
CA VAL A 48 23.65 -23.43 -2.74
C VAL A 48 24.36 -22.97 -1.45
N GLY A 49 25.16 -21.91 -1.53
CA GLY A 49 25.81 -21.31 -0.36
C GLY A 49 24.81 -20.83 0.69
N VAL A 50 23.70 -20.22 0.27
CA VAL A 50 22.59 -19.82 1.14
C VAL A 50 21.95 -21.05 1.79
N TYR A 51 21.66 -22.11 1.04
CA TYR A 51 21.11 -23.35 1.61
C TYR A 51 22.04 -23.97 2.67
N LEU A 52 23.35 -24.01 2.41
CA LEU A 52 24.34 -24.46 3.39
C LEU A 52 24.41 -23.54 4.62
N ALA A 53 24.34 -22.22 4.42
CA ALA A 53 24.28 -21.26 5.51
C ALA A 53 23.02 -21.42 6.36
N MET A 54 21.88 -21.81 5.78
CA MET A 54 20.68 -22.13 6.56
C MET A 54 20.91 -23.34 7.47
N LEU A 55 21.58 -24.39 6.99
CA LEU A 55 21.87 -25.57 7.80
C LEU A 55 22.75 -25.27 9.02
N THR A 56 23.62 -24.27 8.93
CA THR A 56 24.60 -23.96 9.98
C THR A 56 24.20 -22.80 10.88
N ALA A 57 23.54 -21.77 10.35
CA ALA A 57 23.33 -20.50 11.04
C ALA A 57 21.86 -20.22 11.42
N SER A 58 20.90 -21.04 10.96
CA SER A 58 19.48 -20.82 11.29
C SER A 58 18.99 -21.73 12.41
N ASP A 59 18.03 -21.24 13.19
CA ASP A 59 17.41 -21.98 14.30
C ASP A 59 16.56 -23.18 13.86
N LEU A 60 16.61 -23.60 12.59
CA LEU A 60 15.77 -24.64 11.99
C LEU A 60 15.72 -25.93 12.84
N PHE A 61 16.81 -26.28 13.52
CA PHE A 61 16.92 -27.43 14.41
C PHE A 61 16.95 -27.02 15.90
N SER A 62 15.90 -26.32 16.35
CA SER A 62 15.68 -26.06 17.78
C SER A 62 15.06 -27.28 18.47
N SER A 63 15.45 -27.55 19.72
CA SER A 63 14.88 -28.63 20.55
C SER A 63 13.37 -28.49 20.78
N ALA A 64 12.83 -27.28 20.62
CA ALA A 64 11.40 -27.00 20.75
C ALA A 64 10.57 -27.43 19.53
N ARG A 65 11.20 -27.76 18.39
CA ARG A 65 10.51 -28.14 17.16
C ARG A 65 10.65 -29.64 16.87
N PRO A 66 9.55 -30.33 16.50
CA PRO A 66 9.64 -31.72 16.09
C PRO A 66 10.48 -31.84 14.80
N THR A 67 11.33 -32.86 14.73
CA THR A 67 12.27 -33.09 13.64
C THR A 67 11.61 -33.19 12.27
N SER A 68 10.37 -33.70 12.21
CA SER A 68 9.55 -33.79 11.00
C SER A 68 9.20 -32.42 10.43
N VAL A 69 8.87 -31.44 11.28
CA VAL A 69 8.54 -30.07 10.87
C VAL A 69 9.81 -29.34 10.43
N SER A 70 10.93 -29.54 11.13
CA SER A 70 12.23 -28.99 10.72
C SER A 70 12.68 -29.55 9.36
N ALA A 71 12.50 -30.85 9.12
CA ALA A 71 12.79 -31.47 7.83
C ALA A 71 11.89 -30.93 6.71
N LEU A 72 10.58 -30.76 6.98
CA LEU A 72 9.65 -30.19 6.00
C LEU A 72 10.00 -28.72 5.68
N LEU A 73 10.34 -27.92 6.69
CA LEU A 73 10.77 -26.53 6.51
C LEU A 73 12.05 -26.44 5.68
N LEU A 74 13.02 -27.32 5.93
CA LEU A 74 14.24 -27.39 5.13
C LEU A 74 13.95 -27.71 3.67
N VAL A 75 13.06 -28.68 3.41
CA VAL A 75 12.65 -29.04 2.04
C VAL A 75 11.94 -27.88 1.36
N VAL A 76 10.99 -27.21 2.03
CA VAL A 76 10.25 -26.06 1.47
C VAL A 76 11.19 -24.88 1.19
N ASN A 77 12.13 -24.60 2.09
CA ASN A 77 13.16 -23.57 1.87
C ASN A 77 14.08 -23.91 0.69
N GLY A 78 14.50 -25.18 0.57
CA GLY A 78 15.25 -25.68 -0.58
C GLY A 78 14.49 -25.53 -1.89
N GLN A 79 13.19 -25.87 -1.89
CA GLN A 79 12.31 -25.66 -3.06
C GLN A 79 12.18 -24.19 -3.42
N ASN A 80 12.08 -23.28 -2.44
CA ASN A 80 12.01 -21.84 -2.70
C ASN A 80 13.31 -21.28 -3.29
N LEU A 81 14.46 -21.72 -2.80
CA LEU A 81 15.77 -21.37 -3.38
C LEU A 81 15.92 -21.94 -4.80
N PHE A 82 15.43 -23.17 -5.03
CA PHE A 82 15.41 -23.75 -6.37
C PHE A 82 14.54 -22.94 -7.34
N LEU A 83 13.31 -22.58 -6.95
CA LEU A 83 12.43 -21.72 -7.76
C LEU A 83 13.04 -20.34 -8.01
N THR A 84 13.78 -19.80 -7.03
CA THR A 84 14.56 -18.56 -7.20
C THR A 84 15.63 -18.72 -8.28
N GLY A 85 16.36 -19.83 -8.28
CA GLY A 85 17.35 -20.15 -9.31
C GLY A 85 16.72 -20.29 -10.69
N VAL A 86 15.56 -20.96 -10.80
CA VAL A 86 14.80 -21.05 -12.05
C VAL A 86 14.35 -19.67 -12.54
N TRP A 87 13.81 -18.83 -11.65
CA TRP A 87 13.42 -17.46 -11.97
C TRP A 87 14.60 -16.58 -12.42
N ALA A 88 15.75 -16.69 -11.74
CA ALA A 88 16.95 -15.96 -12.10
C ALA A 88 17.51 -16.43 -13.46
N SER A 89 17.45 -17.74 -13.74
CA SER A 89 17.89 -18.32 -15.02
C SER A 89 17.10 -17.78 -16.20
N LEU A 90 15.80 -17.52 -16.01
CA LEU A 90 14.94 -16.91 -17.03
C LEU A 90 15.29 -15.45 -17.35
N GLN A 91 16.03 -14.73 -16.50
CA GLN A 91 16.42 -13.34 -16.77
C GLN A 91 17.52 -13.23 -17.83
N PHE A 92 18.27 -14.31 -18.07
CA PHE A 92 19.36 -14.34 -19.04
C PHE A 92 18.83 -14.53 -20.47
N ARG A 93 18.94 -13.50 -21.29
CA ARG A 93 18.51 -13.53 -22.70
C ARG A 93 19.17 -14.66 -23.52
N TRP A 94 20.43 -15.00 -23.22
CA TRP A 94 21.12 -16.11 -23.89
C TRP A 94 20.42 -17.45 -23.62
N VAL A 95 20.01 -17.73 -22.39
CA VAL A 95 19.28 -18.96 -22.02
C VAL A 95 17.95 -19.04 -22.78
N GLN A 96 17.26 -17.91 -22.91
CA GLN A 96 15.99 -17.82 -23.66
C GLN A 96 16.14 -18.20 -25.14
N LEU A 97 17.25 -17.81 -25.77
CA LEU A 97 17.50 -18.04 -27.19
C LEU A 97 18.07 -19.45 -27.46
N SER A 98 18.94 -19.94 -26.58
CA SER A 98 19.63 -21.23 -26.77
C SER A 98 18.78 -22.44 -26.37
N PHE A 99 17.88 -22.30 -25.39
CA PHE A 99 17.12 -23.42 -24.83
C PHE A 99 15.61 -23.12 -24.65
N PRO A 100 14.85 -22.94 -25.74
CA PRO A 100 13.44 -22.53 -25.67
C PRO A 100 12.54 -23.54 -24.95
N GLY A 101 12.81 -24.86 -25.07
CA GLY A 101 12.04 -25.89 -24.36
C GLY A 101 12.20 -25.81 -22.83
N MET A 102 13.43 -25.57 -22.36
CA MET A 102 13.71 -25.41 -20.93
C MET A 102 13.06 -24.16 -20.36
N VAL A 103 12.99 -23.08 -21.16
CA VAL A 103 12.37 -21.81 -20.78
C VAL A 103 10.86 -21.98 -20.58
N LEU A 104 10.18 -22.68 -21.51
CA LEU A 104 8.75 -22.99 -21.38
C LEU A 104 8.45 -23.89 -20.18
N ALA A 105 9.29 -24.91 -19.95
CA ALA A 105 9.16 -25.79 -18.79
C ALA A 105 9.39 -25.01 -17.48
N SER A 106 10.38 -24.12 -17.45
CA SER A 106 10.70 -23.26 -16.31
C SER A 106 9.58 -22.26 -16.01
N GLU A 107 8.98 -21.66 -17.04
CA GLU A 107 7.83 -20.77 -16.91
C GLU A 107 6.64 -21.51 -16.28
N ARG A 108 6.27 -22.68 -16.82
CA ARG A 108 5.21 -23.51 -16.23
C ARG A 108 5.52 -23.93 -14.80
N MET A 109 6.75 -24.36 -14.53
CA MET A 109 7.17 -24.75 -13.19
C MET A 109 7.05 -23.59 -12.20
N LEU A 110 7.42 -22.37 -12.57
CA LEU A 110 7.26 -21.20 -11.70
C LEU A 110 5.78 -20.92 -11.42
N PHE A 111 4.92 -20.91 -12.44
CA PHE A 111 3.50 -20.64 -12.23
C PHE A 111 2.81 -21.74 -11.40
N ALA A 112 3.17 -23.01 -11.59
CA ALA A 112 2.59 -24.14 -10.87
C ALA A 112 3.14 -24.28 -9.43
N CYS A 113 4.43 -24.04 -9.20
CA CYS A 113 5.06 -24.31 -7.90
C CYS A 113 5.15 -23.09 -6.98
N VAL A 114 5.04 -21.85 -7.48
CA VAL A 114 5.14 -20.66 -6.63
C VAL A 114 4.04 -20.59 -5.56
N PRO A 115 2.73 -20.76 -5.87
CA PRO A 115 1.69 -20.72 -4.84
C PRO A 115 1.89 -21.76 -3.70
N PRO A 116 2.12 -23.06 -3.98
CA PRO A 116 2.30 -24.05 -2.91
C PRO A 116 3.64 -23.95 -2.17
N VAL A 117 4.71 -23.41 -2.78
CA VAL A 117 6.03 -23.31 -2.13
C VAL A 117 6.21 -21.97 -1.38
N CYS A 118 5.86 -20.85 -2.02
CA CYS A 118 5.96 -19.54 -1.36
C CYS A 118 4.83 -19.32 -0.34
N GLY A 119 3.65 -19.92 -0.54
CA GLY A 119 2.49 -19.78 0.34
C GLY A 119 2.81 -20.13 1.81
N PRO A 120 3.39 -21.31 2.11
CA PRO A 120 3.79 -21.69 3.46
C PRO A 120 4.86 -20.79 4.08
N ILE A 121 5.87 -20.35 3.31
CA ILE A 121 6.94 -19.46 3.82
C ILE A 121 6.35 -18.10 4.21
N LEU A 122 5.47 -17.56 3.38
CA LEU A 122 4.76 -16.32 3.68
C LEU A 122 3.74 -16.51 4.81
N GLY A 123 3.11 -17.69 4.92
CA GLY A 123 2.28 -18.06 6.06
C GLY A 123 3.06 -18.08 7.37
N TRP A 124 4.31 -18.58 7.34
CA TRP A 124 5.20 -18.49 8.49
C TRP A 124 5.55 -17.04 8.85
N ALA A 125 5.79 -16.18 7.84
CA ALA A 125 5.97 -14.74 8.06
C ALA A 125 4.75 -14.10 8.72
N VAL A 126 3.54 -14.49 8.31
CA VAL A 126 2.28 -14.03 8.91
C VAL A 126 2.17 -14.49 10.36
N VAL A 127 2.48 -15.76 10.65
CA VAL A 127 2.46 -16.28 12.03
C VAL A 127 3.50 -15.57 12.90
N ALA A 128 4.69 -15.30 12.37
CA ALA A 128 5.74 -14.59 13.10
C ALA A 128 5.40 -13.12 13.36
N SER A 129 4.59 -12.48 12.50
CA SER A 129 4.24 -11.07 12.61
C SER A 129 2.96 -10.79 13.41
N VAL A 130 1.93 -11.63 13.29
CA VAL A 130 0.61 -11.39 13.92
C VAL A 130 0.23 -12.48 14.94
N GLY A 131 1.09 -13.50 15.11
CA GLY A 131 0.82 -14.64 15.98
C GLY A 131 -0.02 -15.74 15.31
N ALA A 132 -0.03 -16.93 15.93
CA ALA A 132 -0.64 -18.14 15.37
C ALA A 132 -2.19 -18.11 15.35
N GLY A 133 -2.81 -17.35 16.25
CA GLY A 133 -4.27 -17.24 16.36
C GLY A 133 -4.94 -16.62 15.12
N PRO A 134 -4.59 -15.38 14.75
CA PRO A 134 -5.22 -14.68 13.62
C PRO A 134 -4.59 -15.03 12.26
N ALA A 135 -3.43 -15.68 12.22
CA ALA A 135 -2.71 -16.02 10.98
C ALA A 135 -3.54 -16.66 9.85
N PRO A 136 -4.50 -17.58 10.12
CA PRO A 136 -5.30 -18.20 9.06
C PRO A 136 -6.09 -17.20 8.21
N PHE A 137 -6.57 -16.10 8.80
CA PHE A 137 -7.34 -15.09 8.08
C PHE A 137 -6.45 -14.29 7.11
N TYR A 138 -5.26 -13.90 7.57
CA TYR A 138 -4.26 -13.24 6.73
C TYR A 138 -3.75 -14.15 5.62
N LEU A 139 -3.56 -15.44 5.92
CA LEU A 139 -3.16 -16.44 4.95
C LEU A 139 -4.20 -16.63 3.84
N ALA A 140 -5.50 -16.60 4.17
CA ALA A 140 -6.56 -16.67 3.15
C ALA A 140 -6.46 -15.50 2.15
N GLY A 141 -6.21 -14.28 2.64
CA GLY A 141 -5.96 -13.11 1.78
C GLY A 141 -4.69 -13.24 0.93
N LEU A 142 -3.60 -13.71 1.54
CA LEU A 142 -2.32 -13.92 0.86
C LEU A 142 -2.42 -14.97 -0.25
N LEU A 143 -3.06 -16.10 0.02
CA LEU A 143 -3.30 -17.15 -0.98
C LEU A 143 -4.24 -16.65 -2.09
N ALA A 144 -5.23 -15.80 -1.78
CA ALA A 144 -6.09 -15.19 -2.80
C ALA A 144 -5.28 -14.28 -3.74
N GLY A 145 -4.33 -13.51 -3.18
CA GLY A 145 -3.38 -12.70 -3.95
C GLY A 145 -2.48 -13.55 -4.85
N LEU A 146 -1.90 -14.64 -4.32
CA LEU A 146 -1.09 -15.58 -5.09
C LEU A 146 -1.90 -16.27 -6.20
N TYR A 147 -3.16 -16.64 -5.90
CA TYR A 147 -4.08 -17.21 -6.88
C TYR A 147 -4.37 -16.22 -8.01
N HIS A 148 -4.66 -14.96 -7.67
CA HIS A 148 -4.90 -13.92 -8.67
C HIS A 148 -3.69 -13.70 -9.58
N ALA A 149 -2.48 -13.67 -9.01
CA ALA A 149 -1.26 -13.38 -9.74
C ALA A 149 -0.79 -14.54 -10.63
N PHE A 150 -0.92 -15.80 -10.18
CA PHE A 150 -0.31 -16.95 -10.85
C PHE A 150 -1.30 -17.98 -11.40
N SER A 151 -2.56 -18.01 -10.95
CA SER A 151 -3.52 -19.07 -11.32
C SER A 151 -4.58 -18.62 -12.31
N MET A 152 -4.61 -17.34 -12.68
CA MET A 152 -5.47 -16.83 -13.75
C MET A 152 -5.00 -17.36 -15.12
N PRO A 153 -5.90 -17.44 -16.12
CA PRO A 153 -5.55 -17.95 -17.44
C PRO A 153 -4.60 -16.96 -18.14
N THR A 154 -3.29 -17.22 -18.05
CA THR A 154 -2.24 -16.40 -18.67
C THR A 154 -1.61 -17.15 -19.84
N PRO A 155 -1.54 -16.53 -21.03
CA PRO A 155 -0.79 -17.10 -22.15
C PRO A 155 0.71 -17.10 -21.84
N SER A 156 1.44 -18.08 -22.36
CA SER A 156 2.91 -18.15 -22.24
C SER A 156 3.57 -16.92 -22.87
N SER A 157 4.53 -16.33 -22.16
CA SER A 157 5.29 -15.17 -22.63
C SER A 157 6.30 -15.50 -23.73
N PHE A 158 6.68 -16.77 -23.85
CA PHE A 158 7.69 -17.26 -24.79
C PHE A 158 7.11 -17.96 -26.03
N ARG A 159 5.78 -18.17 -26.08
CA ARG A 159 5.09 -18.64 -27.30
C ARG A 159 4.68 -17.45 -28.16
N ALA A 160 5.13 -17.42 -29.41
CA ALA A 160 4.61 -16.46 -30.38
C ALA A 160 3.13 -16.76 -30.64
N PRO A 161 2.26 -15.75 -30.77
CA PRO A 161 0.89 -15.98 -31.20
C PRO A 161 0.93 -16.65 -32.58
N SER A 162 0.28 -17.80 -32.71
CA SER A 162 0.15 -18.51 -33.99
C SER A 162 -0.37 -17.54 -35.06
N ALA A 163 0.18 -17.58 -36.28
CA ALA A 163 -0.26 -16.75 -37.41
C ALA A 163 -1.76 -16.92 -37.72
N ALA A 164 -2.37 -18.05 -37.32
CA ALA A 164 -3.81 -18.29 -37.41
C ALA A 164 -4.64 -17.44 -36.41
N ALA A 165 -4.07 -16.99 -35.30
CA ALA A 165 -4.70 -16.07 -34.35
C ALA A 165 -4.55 -14.59 -34.77
N ALA A 166 -3.52 -14.27 -35.58
CA ALA A 166 -3.28 -12.93 -36.10
C ALA A 166 -4.08 -12.62 -37.39
N ALA A 167 -4.38 -13.65 -38.20
CA ALA A 167 -5.24 -13.54 -39.36
C ALA A 167 -6.70 -13.84 -38.97
N GLY A 168 -7.49 -12.81 -38.66
CA GLY A 168 -8.91 -12.92 -38.29
C GLY A 168 -9.82 -13.50 -39.38
N GLY A 169 -9.72 -14.81 -39.63
CA GLY A 169 -10.54 -15.53 -40.59
C GLY A 169 -11.84 -16.05 -39.96
N HIS A 170 -12.98 -15.52 -40.42
CA HIS A 170 -14.33 -16.06 -40.19
C HIS A 170 -14.52 -17.42 -40.89
N GLY A 171 -13.81 -18.47 -40.43
CA GLY A 171 -13.82 -19.80 -41.00
C GLY A 171 -14.47 -20.84 -40.07
N ARG A 172 -15.68 -21.25 -40.43
CA ARG A 172 -16.56 -22.21 -39.76
C ARG A 172 -15.99 -23.64 -39.79
N HIS A 173 -15.17 -24.03 -38.81
CA HIS A 173 -15.03 -25.43 -38.33
C HIS A 173 -14.26 -25.51 -36.99
N GLY A 174 -15.01 -25.39 -35.87
CA GLY A 174 -15.13 -26.41 -34.82
C GLY A 174 -13.92 -27.18 -34.26
N SER A 175 -12.73 -26.60 -34.13
CA SER A 175 -11.69 -27.17 -33.24
C SER A 175 -11.01 -26.09 -32.41
N THR A 176 -11.61 -25.79 -31.26
CA THR A 176 -11.07 -24.96 -30.16
C THR A 176 -9.86 -25.60 -29.45
N TRP A 177 -9.21 -26.60 -30.06
CA TRP A 177 -8.04 -27.31 -29.55
C TRP A 177 -6.74 -26.48 -29.64
N GLY A 178 -6.80 -25.23 -30.09
CA GLY A 178 -5.62 -24.35 -30.24
C GLY A 178 -5.42 -23.33 -29.12
N MET A 179 -6.39 -23.12 -28.22
CA MET A 179 -6.28 -22.12 -27.14
C MET A 179 -5.69 -22.74 -25.85
N ASP A 180 -6.05 -23.99 -25.55
CA ASP A 180 -5.51 -24.75 -24.40
C ASP A 180 -4.00 -24.98 -24.52
N ASP A 181 -3.49 -25.12 -25.75
CA ASP A 181 -2.07 -25.25 -26.05
C ASP A 181 -1.28 -23.92 -25.93
N SER A 182 -1.90 -22.82 -25.48
CA SER A 182 -1.20 -21.53 -25.26
C SER A 182 -1.09 -21.13 -23.79
N LEU A 183 -1.85 -21.76 -22.90
CA LEU A 183 -1.85 -21.46 -21.47
C LEU A 183 -0.64 -22.08 -20.77
N ILE A 184 -0.14 -21.37 -19.76
CA ILE A 184 1.02 -21.83 -18.97
C ILE A 184 0.64 -23.02 -18.07
N LEU A 185 -0.54 -22.96 -17.47
CA LEU A 185 -1.04 -23.94 -16.50
C LEU A 185 -1.99 -24.94 -17.15
N SER A 186 -2.02 -26.15 -16.58
CA SER A 186 -3.05 -27.15 -16.88
C SER A 186 -4.28 -26.99 -15.97
N PRO A 187 -5.47 -27.44 -16.39
CA PRO A 187 -6.68 -27.40 -15.56
C PRO A 187 -6.51 -28.08 -14.20
N ALA A 188 -5.74 -29.17 -14.14
CA ALA A 188 -5.45 -29.88 -12.90
C ALA A 188 -4.66 -29.00 -11.91
N GLU A 189 -3.65 -28.27 -12.38
CA GLU A 189 -2.87 -27.33 -11.55
C GLU A 189 -3.74 -26.17 -11.06
N GLY A 190 -4.59 -25.62 -11.93
CA GLY A 190 -5.56 -24.58 -11.54
C GLY A 190 -6.56 -25.05 -10.47
N ALA A 191 -7.04 -26.30 -10.59
CA ALA A 191 -7.92 -26.92 -9.60
C ALA A 191 -7.21 -27.16 -8.26
N MET A 192 -5.95 -27.61 -8.28
CA MET A 192 -5.14 -27.77 -7.07
C MET A 192 -4.92 -26.44 -6.35
N HIS A 193 -4.62 -25.37 -7.08
CA HIS A 193 -4.47 -24.04 -6.49
C HIS A 193 -5.78 -23.52 -5.88
N ALA A 194 -6.92 -23.79 -6.53
CA ALA A 194 -8.24 -23.41 -6.00
C ALA A 194 -8.59 -24.23 -4.75
N ALA A 195 -8.29 -25.53 -4.74
CA ALA A 195 -8.47 -26.39 -3.57
C ALA A 195 -7.59 -25.95 -2.40
N ALA A 196 -6.32 -25.62 -2.66
CA ALA A 196 -5.40 -25.09 -1.66
C ALA A 196 -5.90 -23.77 -1.08
N LEU A 197 -6.40 -22.86 -1.91
CA LEU A 197 -6.95 -21.57 -1.49
C LEU A 197 -8.12 -21.72 -0.50
N VAL A 198 -9.00 -22.69 -0.71
CA VAL A 198 -10.18 -22.93 0.15
C VAL A 198 -9.81 -23.74 1.41
N ALA A 199 -9.02 -24.80 1.25
CA ALA A 199 -8.79 -25.76 2.32
C ALA A 199 -7.67 -25.34 3.29
N VAL A 200 -6.56 -24.80 2.79
CA VAL A 200 -5.34 -24.57 3.62
C VAL A 200 -5.60 -23.62 4.79
N PRO A 201 -6.25 -22.45 4.63
CA PRO A 201 -6.54 -21.56 5.76
C PRO A 201 -7.42 -22.22 6.82
N ALA A 202 -8.47 -22.93 6.40
CA ALA A 202 -9.38 -23.63 7.31
C ALA A 202 -8.66 -24.75 8.08
N MET A 203 -7.85 -25.56 7.40
CA MET A 203 -7.08 -26.64 8.02
C MET A 203 -6.06 -26.11 9.04
N ILE A 204 -5.38 -25.00 8.74
CA ILE A 204 -4.45 -24.38 9.68
C ILE A 204 -5.21 -23.84 10.90
N TYR A 205 -6.37 -23.21 10.72
CA TYR A 205 -7.19 -22.74 11.83
C TYR A 205 -7.65 -23.87 12.75
N VAL A 206 -8.13 -24.98 12.19
CA VAL A 206 -8.48 -26.18 12.96
C VAL A 206 -7.25 -26.73 13.68
N GLY A 207 -6.09 -26.79 13.02
CA GLY A 207 -4.85 -27.26 13.62
C GLY A 207 -4.37 -26.40 14.79
N THR A 208 -4.50 -25.07 14.70
CA THR A 208 -4.07 -24.16 15.76
C THR A 208 -5.04 -24.10 16.94
N HIS A 209 -6.35 -24.26 16.70
CA HIS A 209 -7.39 -24.18 17.74
C HIS A 209 -7.99 -25.53 18.12
N TRP A 210 -7.41 -26.65 17.69
CA TRP A 210 -7.94 -27.99 17.97
C TRP A 210 -8.25 -28.24 19.46
N PRO A 211 -7.36 -27.87 20.41
CA PRO A 211 -7.62 -28.11 21.83
C PRO A 211 -8.83 -27.31 22.36
N THR A 212 -8.97 -26.04 21.97
CA THR A 212 -10.06 -25.16 22.43
C THR A 212 -11.39 -25.53 21.77
N MET A 213 -11.37 -25.99 20.52
CA MET A 213 -12.56 -26.45 19.81
C MET A 213 -13.22 -27.69 20.46
N VAL A 214 -12.44 -28.56 21.09
CA VAL A 214 -12.92 -29.84 21.64
C VAL A 214 -13.23 -29.74 23.14
N ALA A 215 -12.55 -28.86 23.88
CA ALA A 215 -12.63 -28.80 25.34
C ALA A 215 -13.66 -27.80 25.88
N ASP A 216 -14.03 -26.76 25.13
CA ASP A 216 -14.79 -25.62 25.65
C ASP A 216 -16.31 -25.68 25.48
N SER A 217 -17.00 -24.70 26.10
CA SER A 217 -18.45 -24.56 26.10
C SER A 217 -19.07 -24.39 24.70
N ALA A 218 -20.39 -24.65 24.60
CA ALA A 218 -21.16 -24.54 23.34
C ALA A 218 -21.10 -23.14 22.68
N ALA A 219 -20.77 -22.08 23.43
CA ALA A 219 -20.61 -20.74 22.90
C ALA A 219 -19.30 -20.57 22.12
N HIS A 220 -18.18 -21.11 22.63
CA HIS A 220 -16.89 -21.05 21.95
C HIS A 220 -16.85 -21.95 20.70
N THR A 221 -17.54 -23.10 20.75
CA THR A 221 -17.66 -23.95 19.55
C THR A 221 -18.46 -23.27 18.44
N ALA A 222 -19.50 -22.49 18.78
CA ALA A 222 -20.23 -21.68 17.81
C ALA A 222 -19.36 -20.56 17.21
N GLU A 223 -18.47 -19.95 17.98
CA GLU A 223 -17.52 -18.94 17.50
C GLU A 223 -16.49 -19.53 16.52
N HIS A 224 -15.91 -20.69 16.87
CA HIS A 224 -15.01 -21.42 15.98
C HIS A 224 -15.73 -21.87 14.70
N ALA A 225 -16.99 -22.28 14.77
CA ALA A 225 -17.81 -22.60 13.61
C ALA A 225 -18.03 -21.36 12.71
N CYS A 226 -18.32 -20.19 13.29
CA CYS A 226 -18.44 -18.93 12.56
C CYS A 226 -17.11 -18.53 11.89
N SER A 227 -15.99 -18.79 12.56
CA SER A 227 -14.65 -18.52 12.05
C SER A 227 -14.28 -19.41 10.86
N LEU A 228 -14.61 -20.70 10.92
CA LEU A 228 -14.47 -21.63 9.81
C LEU A 228 -15.39 -21.28 8.64
N ALA A 229 -16.63 -20.87 8.93
CA ALA A 229 -17.57 -20.37 7.94
C ALA A 229 -16.96 -19.19 7.16
N LEU A 230 -16.30 -18.24 7.83
CA LEU A 230 -15.57 -17.13 7.18
C LEU A 230 -14.41 -17.63 6.31
N LEU A 231 -13.56 -18.50 6.86
CA LEU A 231 -12.35 -18.99 6.18
C LEU A 231 -12.66 -19.81 4.92
N VAL A 232 -13.79 -20.52 4.89
CA VAL A 232 -14.24 -21.28 3.72
C VAL A 232 -15.01 -20.40 2.73
N SER A 233 -15.88 -19.52 3.23
CA SER A 233 -16.73 -18.69 2.36
C SER A 233 -15.96 -17.59 1.63
N PHE A 234 -14.96 -16.96 2.25
CA PHE A 234 -14.18 -15.88 1.63
C PHE A 234 -13.45 -16.34 0.34
N PRO A 235 -12.68 -17.44 0.32
CA PRO A 235 -12.11 -18.02 -0.89
C PRO A 235 -13.12 -18.28 -2.01
N VAL A 236 -14.28 -18.84 -1.66
CA VAL A 236 -15.32 -19.17 -2.64
C VAL A 236 -15.96 -17.90 -3.22
N LEU A 237 -16.20 -16.89 -2.38
CA LEU A 237 -16.63 -15.56 -2.83
C LEU A 237 -15.62 -14.94 -3.78
N PHE A 238 -14.34 -14.96 -3.41
CA PHE A 238 -13.26 -14.44 -4.23
C PHE A 238 -13.22 -15.12 -5.61
N LEU A 239 -13.29 -16.46 -5.66
CA LEU A 239 -13.37 -17.20 -6.92
C LEU A 239 -14.60 -16.80 -7.73
N CYS A 240 -15.78 -16.71 -7.12
CA CYS A 240 -17.03 -16.37 -7.83
C CYS A 240 -17.07 -14.94 -8.36
N VAL A 241 -16.56 -13.95 -7.62
CA VAL A 241 -16.48 -12.55 -8.03
C VAL A 241 -15.48 -12.40 -9.18
N THR A 242 -14.32 -13.03 -9.02
CA THR A 242 -13.18 -12.91 -9.93
C THR A 242 -13.29 -13.83 -11.16
N ALA A 243 -14.35 -14.64 -11.24
CA ALA A 243 -14.63 -15.52 -12.37
C ALA A 243 -14.91 -14.79 -13.69
N ARG A 244 -15.21 -13.48 -13.69
CA ARG A 244 -15.21 -12.70 -14.94
C ARG A 244 -13.81 -12.54 -15.54
N ALA A 245 -12.78 -12.52 -14.71
CA ALA A 245 -11.38 -12.51 -15.12
C ALA A 245 -10.85 -13.93 -15.43
N GLY A 246 -11.70 -14.96 -15.34
CA GLY A 246 -11.35 -16.34 -15.66
C GLY A 246 -10.89 -17.18 -14.48
N SER A 247 -11.11 -16.81 -13.22
CA SER A 247 -10.64 -17.62 -12.07
C SER A 247 -11.11 -19.08 -12.09
N LEU A 248 -12.31 -19.36 -12.58
CA LEU A 248 -12.85 -20.72 -12.55
C LEU A 248 -12.37 -21.58 -13.71
N TRP A 249 -11.53 -21.08 -14.64
CA TRP A 249 -11.19 -21.64 -15.97
C TRP A 249 -10.86 -23.15 -16.03
N TRP A 250 -10.45 -23.75 -14.92
CA TRP A 250 -10.11 -25.17 -14.76
C TRP A 250 -11.33 -26.12 -14.65
N LEU A 251 -12.53 -25.62 -14.35
CA LEU A 251 -13.75 -26.43 -14.25
C LEU A 251 -14.22 -26.95 -15.63
N PRO A 252 -14.35 -28.26 -15.86
CA PRO A 252 -14.79 -28.76 -17.16
C PRO A 252 -16.21 -28.26 -17.52
N GLY A 253 -16.35 -27.59 -18.69
CA GLY A 253 -17.64 -27.13 -19.23
C GLY A 253 -17.89 -25.61 -19.30
N MET A 254 -16.91 -24.75 -18.98
CA MET A 254 -17.08 -23.28 -19.02
C MET A 254 -16.90 -22.62 -20.40
N HIS A 255 -16.86 -23.40 -21.48
CA HIS A 255 -16.88 -22.82 -22.82
C HIS A 255 -18.25 -22.15 -23.12
N ASP A 256 -19.32 -22.57 -22.43
CA ASP A 256 -20.65 -21.97 -22.52
C ASP A 256 -20.98 -21.14 -21.27
N ALA A 257 -20.89 -19.80 -21.38
CA ALA A 257 -21.20 -18.86 -20.31
C ALA A 257 -22.63 -19.00 -19.74
N HIS A 258 -23.54 -19.67 -20.45
CA HIS A 258 -24.95 -19.83 -20.07
C HIS A 258 -25.21 -21.07 -19.19
N SER A 259 -24.44 -22.15 -19.30
CA SER A 259 -24.71 -23.41 -18.56
C SER A 259 -24.32 -23.32 -17.08
N LEU A 260 -23.30 -22.53 -16.75
CA LEU A 260 -22.77 -22.39 -15.38
C LEU A 260 -23.24 -21.12 -14.65
N ALA A 261 -24.08 -20.30 -15.27
CA ALA A 261 -24.64 -19.11 -14.63
C ALA A 261 -25.47 -19.44 -13.39
N GLY A 262 -26.26 -20.53 -13.44
CA GLY A 262 -27.06 -21.05 -12.33
C GLY A 262 -26.22 -21.53 -11.14
N PRO A 263 -25.36 -22.55 -11.28
CA PRO A 263 -24.56 -23.08 -10.16
C PRO A 263 -23.58 -22.05 -9.61
N ARG A 264 -23.01 -21.17 -10.45
CA ARG A 264 -22.18 -20.06 -9.98
C ARG A 264 -22.97 -19.07 -9.13
N ALA A 265 -24.18 -18.70 -9.56
CA ALA A 265 -25.03 -17.81 -8.77
C ALA A 265 -25.46 -18.46 -7.44
N ALA A 266 -25.71 -19.78 -7.44
CA ALA A 266 -26.00 -20.54 -6.23
C ALA A 266 -24.79 -20.58 -5.28
N ALA A 267 -23.59 -20.88 -5.78
CA ALA A 267 -22.35 -20.89 -5.00
C ALA A 267 -22.02 -19.49 -4.44
N LEU A 268 -22.19 -18.44 -5.25
CA LEU A 268 -22.04 -17.06 -4.80
C LEU A 268 -23.06 -16.71 -3.71
N GLY A 269 -24.33 -17.06 -3.89
CA GLY A 269 -25.38 -16.81 -2.90
C GLY A 269 -25.13 -17.55 -1.58
N LEU A 270 -24.81 -18.84 -1.64
CA LEU A 270 -24.49 -19.65 -0.47
C LEU A 270 -23.27 -19.13 0.27
N SER A 271 -22.20 -18.79 -0.45
CA SER A 271 -20.99 -18.25 0.16
C SER A 271 -21.22 -16.85 0.75
N LEU A 272 -22.06 -16.00 0.17
CA LEU A 272 -22.45 -14.71 0.76
C LEU A 272 -23.23 -14.91 2.08
N VAL A 273 -24.16 -15.85 2.11
CA VAL A 273 -24.92 -16.20 3.31
C VAL A 273 -24.00 -16.74 4.40
N LEU A 274 -23.11 -17.68 4.06
CA LEU A 274 -22.17 -18.26 5.01
C LEU A 274 -21.16 -17.23 5.54
N PHE A 275 -20.70 -16.33 4.67
CA PHE A 275 -19.81 -15.24 5.05
C PHE A 275 -20.48 -14.25 6.00
N THR A 276 -21.74 -13.87 5.72
CA THR A 276 -22.51 -12.99 6.60
C THR A 276 -22.84 -13.63 7.94
N ALA A 277 -23.16 -14.94 7.97
CA ALA A 277 -23.30 -15.70 9.22
C ALA A 277 -22.01 -15.66 10.06
N GLY A 278 -20.87 -15.91 9.42
CA GLY A 278 -19.57 -15.89 10.08
C GLY A 278 -19.20 -14.51 10.63
N LEU A 279 -19.46 -13.43 9.87
CA LEU A 279 -19.26 -12.05 10.32
C LEU A 279 -20.19 -11.70 11.48
N GLN A 280 -21.44 -12.15 11.42
CA GLN A 280 -22.40 -11.90 12.47
C GLN A 280 -21.95 -12.52 13.81
N GLY A 281 -21.53 -13.79 13.80
CA GLY A 281 -21.06 -14.47 15.01
C GLY A 281 -19.78 -13.86 15.58
N ARG A 282 -18.74 -13.74 14.73
CA ARG A 282 -17.39 -13.36 15.17
C ARG A 282 -17.21 -11.84 15.33
N VAL A 283 -17.78 -11.03 14.45
CA VAL A 283 -17.55 -9.57 14.47
C VAL A 283 -18.65 -8.87 15.26
N VAL A 284 -19.92 -9.15 14.95
CA VAL A 284 -21.03 -8.39 15.54
C VAL A 284 -21.31 -8.81 16.99
N PHE A 285 -21.50 -10.10 17.26
CA PHE A 285 -21.80 -10.53 18.63
C PHE A 285 -20.57 -10.56 19.54
N HIS A 286 -19.44 -11.10 19.07
CA HIS A 286 -18.24 -11.18 19.89
C HIS A 286 -17.50 -9.83 19.96
N GLY A 287 -17.34 -9.11 18.85
CA GLY A 287 -16.60 -7.84 18.82
C GLY A 287 -17.42 -6.61 19.22
N PHE A 288 -18.67 -6.51 18.77
CA PHE A 288 -19.54 -5.35 19.01
C PHE A 288 -20.74 -5.66 19.92
N GLY A 289 -20.69 -6.78 20.66
CA GLY A 289 -21.80 -7.24 21.50
C GLY A 289 -22.22 -6.21 22.56
N GLU A 290 -21.27 -5.43 23.08
CA GLU A 290 -21.52 -4.40 24.09
C GLU A 290 -22.44 -3.28 23.60
N TYR A 291 -22.46 -3.01 22.29
CA TYR A 291 -23.34 -2.00 21.69
C TYR A 291 -24.75 -2.52 21.42
N ILE A 292 -24.98 -3.83 21.57
CA ILE A 292 -26.29 -4.46 21.39
C ILE A 292 -27.02 -4.42 22.74
N ARG A 293 -27.99 -3.52 22.85
CA ARG A 293 -28.70 -3.28 24.12
C ARG A 293 -29.90 -4.19 24.34
N VAL A 294 -30.33 -4.90 23.29
CA VAL A 294 -31.48 -5.80 23.36
C VAL A 294 -31.03 -7.14 23.95
N PRO A 295 -31.73 -7.71 24.95
CA PRO A 295 -31.37 -9.01 25.50
C PRO A 295 -31.64 -10.15 24.50
N ALA A 296 -30.89 -11.25 24.65
CA ALA A 296 -31.17 -12.49 23.94
C ALA A 296 -32.57 -13.02 24.31
N PRO A 297 -33.33 -13.65 23.38
CA PRO A 297 -32.94 -14.03 22.02
C PRO A 297 -33.22 -12.96 20.95
N TRP A 298 -33.84 -11.84 21.32
CA TRP A 298 -34.29 -10.81 20.39
C TRP A 298 -33.12 -10.08 19.70
N SER A 299 -31.97 -9.97 20.36
CA SER A 299 -30.73 -9.49 19.74
C SER A 299 -30.35 -10.31 18.50
N TYR A 300 -30.37 -11.65 18.61
CA TYR A 300 -30.06 -12.54 17.48
C TYR A 300 -31.01 -12.31 16.31
N LEU A 301 -32.31 -12.18 16.59
CA LEU A 301 -33.33 -11.97 15.56
C LEU A 301 -33.21 -10.58 14.89
N LEU A 302 -33.04 -9.51 15.66
CA LEU A 302 -32.93 -8.16 15.10
C LEU A 302 -31.65 -7.99 14.27
N VAL A 303 -30.52 -8.49 14.76
CA VAL A 303 -29.24 -8.42 14.04
C VAL A 303 -29.27 -9.28 12.77
N THR A 304 -29.83 -10.50 12.83
CA THR A 304 -30.00 -11.33 11.62
C THR A 304 -30.87 -10.61 10.59
N VAL A 305 -32.04 -10.10 10.98
CA VAL A 305 -32.95 -9.37 10.07
C VAL A 305 -32.26 -8.15 9.47
N ALA A 306 -31.50 -7.39 10.26
CA ALA A 306 -30.75 -6.24 9.78
C ALA A 306 -29.70 -6.62 8.72
N LEU A 307 -28.84 -7.59 9.03
CA LEU A 307 -27.73 -7.99 8.16
C LEU A 307 -28.22 -8.71 6.89
N TYR A 308 -29.09 -9.70 7.03
CA TYR A 308 -29.61 -10.46 5.88
C TYR A 308 -30.60 -9.64 5.04
N GLY A 309 -31.40 -8.77 5.64
CA GLY A 309 -32.27 -7.84 4.92
C GLY A 309 -31.45 -6.84 4.09
N GLY A 310 -30.41 -6.26 4.69
CA GLY A 310 -29.46 -5.40 3.98
C GLY A 310 -28.72 -6.13 2.86
N LEU A 311 -28.23 -7.35 3.12
CA LEU A 311 -27.56 -8.20 2.12
C LEU A 311 -28.49 -8.52 0.95
N ALA A 312 -29.74 -8.91 1.22
CA ALA A 312 -30.73 -9.25 0.20
C ALA A 312 -31.03 -8.04 -0.70
N ALA A 313 -31.21 -6.85 -0.10
CA ALA A 313 -31.41 -5.62 -0.85
C ALA A 313 -30.18 -5.25 -1.70
N ALA A 314 -28.98 -5.33 -1.14
CA ALA A 314 -27.74 -5.09 -1.87
C ALA A 314 -27.54 -6.07 -3.03
N ALA A 315 -27.81 -7.37 -2.81
CA ALA A 315 -27.73 -8.39 -3.84
C ALA A 315 -28.75 -8.14 -4.97
N ALA A 316 -29.97 -7.72 -4.63
CA ALA A 316 -30.99 -7.36 -5.63
C ALA A 316 -30.53 -6.16 -6.50
N VAL A 317 -29.94 -5.14 -5.88
CA VAL A 317 -29.42 -3.95 -6.59
C VAL A 317 -28.22 -4.30 -7.47
N VAL A 318 -27.21 -5.01 -6.95
CA VAL A 318 -26.00 -5.38 -7.70
C VAL A 318 -26.32 -6.32 -8.87
N THR A 319 -27.29 -7.22 -8.71
CA THR A 319 -27.73 -8.10 -9.81
C THR A 319 -28.63 -7.38 -10.83
N GLY A 320 -28.97 -6.11 -10.61
CA GLY A 320 -29.80 -5.33 -11.52
C GLY A 320 -31.24 -5.83 -11.64
N ARG A 321 -31.71 -6.64 -10.68
CA ARG A 321 -33.05 -7.25 -10.70
C ARG A 321 -34.16 -6.34 -10.15
N VAL A 322 -33.81 -5.17 -9.63
CA VAL A 322 -34.77 -4.23 -9.06
C VAL A 322 -35.51 -3.49 -10.18
N GLY A 323 -36.85 -3.61 -10.22
CA GLY A 323 -37.71 -2.85 -11.14
C GLY A 323 -37.77 -3.36 -12.59
N VAL A 324 -37.14 -4.49 -12.90
CA VAL A 324 -37.20 -5.16 -14.22
C VAL A 324 -38.44 -6.07 -14.30
N LYS A 325 -39.06 -6.22 -15.48
CA LYS A 325 -40.17 -7.17 -15.71
C LYS A 325 -39.70 -8.60 -15.35
N GLY A 326 -40.30 -9.20 -14.32
CA GLY A 326 -39.90 -10.51 -13.77
C GLY A 326 -38.81 -10.47 -12.69
N GLY A 327 -38.41 -9.27 -12.24
CA GLY A 327 -37.48 -9.05 -11.12
C GLY A 327 -38.18 -8.73 -9.80
N VAL A 328 -37.42 -8.20 -8.84
CA VAL A 328 -37.96 -7.81 -7.52
C VAL A 328 -38.60 -6.42 -7.63
N PRO A 329 -39.87 -6.25 -7.24
CA PRO A 329 -40.52 -4.95 -7.27
C PRO A 329 -39.87 -3.99 -6.26
N THR A 330 -39.71 -2.73 -6.66
CA THR A 330 -39.13 -1.66 -5.85
C THR A 330 -39.77 -1.46 -4.47
N PRO A 331 -41.12 -1.57 -4.27
CA PRO A 331 -41.71 -1.45 -2.93
C PRO A 331 -41.29 -2.59 -1.99
N VAL A 332 -41.01 -3.79 -2.51
CA VAL A 332 -40.56 -4.93 -1.69
C VAL A 332 -39.13 -4.68 -1.21
N VAL A 333 -38.25 -4.17 -2.09
CA VAL A 333 -36.88 -3.79 -1.70
C VAL A 333 -36.92 -2.65 -0.67
N GLY A 334 -37.80 -1.66 -0.85
CA GLY A 334 -38.03 -0.59 0.12
C GLY A 334 -38.49 -1.12 1.48
N ALA A 335 -39.49 -2.00 1.51
CA ALA A 335 -39.98 -2.61 2.74
C ALA A 335 -38.90 -3.41 3.47
N VAL A 336 -38.11 -4.21 2.74
CA VAL A 336 -36.99 -5.00 3.31
C VAL A 336 -35.90 -4.08 3.89
N LEU A 337 -35.56 -2.98 3.21
CA LEU A 337 -34.58 -2.02 3.72
C LEU A 337 -35.09 -1.27 4.96
N MET A 338 -36.38 -0.94 5.00
CA MET A 338 -37.01 -0.30 6.16
C MET A 338 -37.00 -1.24 7.36
N THR A 339 -37.42 -2.50 7.19
CA THR A 339 -37.39 -3.48 8.29
C THR A 339 -35.98 -3.74 8.77
N ALA A 340 -35.01 -3.87 7.86
CA ALA A 340 -33.61 -4.07 8.20
C ALA A 340 -33.02 -2.88 8.97
N SER A 341 -33.31 -1.64 8.54
CA SER A 341 -32.79 -0.42 9.16
C SER A 341 -33.43 -0.14 10.53
N CYS A 342 -34.74 -0.39 10.66
CA CYS A 342 -35.42 -0.35 11.96
C CYS A 342 -34.91 -1.44 12.90
N ALA A 343 -34.67 -2.66 12.41
CA ALA A 343 -34.12 -3.73 13.22
C ALA A 343 -32.69 -3.41 13.71
N ALA A 344 -31.85 -2.81 12.86
CA ALA A 344 -30.51 -2.36 13.24
C ALA A 344 -30.56 -1.27 14.33
N ALA A 345 -31.38 -0.23 14.12
CA ALA A 345 -31.54 0.85 15.07
C ALA A 345 -32.14 0.35 16.41
N ALA A 346 -33.10 -0.57 16.36
CA ALA A 346 -33.66 -1.21 17.56
C ALA A 346 -32.62 -2.07 18.29
N ALA A 347 -31.79 -2.84 17.57
CA ALA A 347 -30.75 -3.68 18.18
C ALA A 347 -29.73 -2.87 18.98
N VAL A 348 -29.36 -1.69 18.49
CA VAL A 348 -28.45 -0.74 19.15
C VAL A 348 -29.13 0.02 20.30
N GLY A 349 -30.45 -0.10 20.45
CA GLY A 349 -31.23 0.57 21.50
C GLY A 349 -31.54 2.04 21.19
N ALA A 350 -31.69 2.39 19.91
CA ALA A 350 -32.08 3.73 19.49
C ALA A 350 -33.50 4.11 19.95
N PRO A 351 -33.75 5.40 20.25
CA PRO A 351 -35.08 5.88 20.61
C PRO A 351 -36.06 5.79 19.42
N TYR A 352 -37.35 5.75 19.72
CA TYR A 352 -38.43 5.53 18.73
C TYR A 352 -38.43 6.54 17.56
N TRP A 353 -38.08 7.80 17.80
CA TRP A 353 -38.01 8.81 16.75
C TRP A 353 -36.87 8.55 15.75
N LEU A 354 -35.79 7.90 16.19
CA LEU A 354 -34.68 7.52 15.34
C LEU A 354 -35.01 6.27 14.49
N LEU A 355 -35.91 5.40 14.97
CA LEU A 355 -36.47 4.32 14.13
C LEU A 355 -37.21 4.91 12.93
N LEU A 356 -37.98 5.98 13.13
CA LEU A 356 -38.65 6.69 12.04
C LEU A 356 -37.63 7.31 11.07
N ALA A 357 -36.55 7.90 11.60
CA ALA A 357 -35.46 8.44 10.76
C ALA A 357 -34.75 7.34 9.95
N ALA A 358 -34.51 6.16 10.54
CA ALA A 358 -33.91 5.01 9.86
C ALA A 358 -34.85 4.44 8.77
N ALA A 359 -36.14 4.32 9.05
CA ALA A 359 -37.14 3.88 8.08
C ALA A 359 -37.27 4.89 6.93
N ALA A 360 -37.28 6.18 7.26
CA ALA A 360 -37.28 7.25 6.28
C ALA A 360 -36.04 7.13 5.39
N ALA A 361 -34.84 7.01 5.96
CA ALA A 361 -33.60 6.89 5.19
C ALA A 361 -33.64 5.72 4.18
N ALA A 362 -34.08 4.55 4.64
CA ALA A 362 -34.27 3.36 3.81
C ALA A 362 -35.28 3.59 2.67
N TRP A 363 -36.42 4.23 2.98
CA TRP A 363 -37.43 4.61 2.01
C TRP A 363 -36.85 5.57 0.95
N GLY A 364 -36.12 6.59 1.38
CA GLY A 364 -35.45 7.57 0.53
C GLY A 364 -34.52 6.93 -0.49
N VAL A 365 -33.63 6.01 -0.08
CA VAL A 365 -32.74 5.27 -1.00
C VAL A 365 -33.52 4.41 -1.98
N SER A 366 -34.52 3.67 -1.48
CA SER A 366 -35.30 2.77 -2.32
C SER A 366 -36.05 3.53 -3.43
N ARG A 367 -36.58 4.71 -3.12
CA ARG A 367 -37.25 5.60 -4.06
C ARG A 367 -36.26 6.29 -4.99
N PHE A 368 -35.12 6.74 -4.48
CA PHE A 368 -34.04 7.35 -5.27
C PHE A 368 -33.57 6.44 -6.41
N TYR A 369 -33.56 5.13 -6.20
CA TYR A 369 -33.22 4.17 -7.25
C TYR A 369 -34.09 4.33 -8.51
N VAL A 370 -35.36 4.70 -8.33
CA VAL A 370 -36.35 4.90 -9.40
C VAL A 370 -36.42 6.37 -9.84
N THR A 371 -36.58 7.29 -8.89
CA THR A 371 -36.89 8.71 -9.16
C THR A 371 -35.66 9.54 -9.48
N ARG A 372 -34.46 9.11 -9.03
CA ARG A 372 -33.21 9.89 -9.09
C ARG A 372 -33.35 11.32 -8.56
N SER A 373 -34.29 11.56 -7.64
CA SER A 373 -34.57 12.89 -7.10
C SER A 373 -33.60 13.25 -5.96
N LEU A 374 -33.13 14.50 -5.92
CA LEU A 374 -32.29 14.97 -4.81
C LEU A 374 -33.04 14.99 -3.47
N GLY A 375 -34.36 15.22 -3.49
CA GLY A 375 -35.19 15.21 -2.29
C GLY A 375 -35.18 13.85 -1.60
N ASP A 376 -35.45 12.78 -2.35
CA ASP A 376 -35.46 11.41 -1.81
C ASP A 376 -34.07 10.99 -1.30
N TYR A 377 -33.00 11.45 -1.96
CA TYR A 377 -31.64 11.16 -1.52
C TYR A 377 -31.21 11.99 -0.29
N SER A 378 -31.63 13.25 -0.21
CA SER A 378 -31.35 14.10 0.96
C SER A 378 -31.97 13.51 2.24
N LEU A 379 -33.14 12.88 2.11
CA LEU A 379 -33.80 12.17 3.19
C LEU A 379 -32.99 10.95 3.66
N PHE A 380 -32.33 10.22 2.75
CA PHE A 380 -31.35 9.21 3.11
C PHE A 380 -30.15 9.79 3.86
N VAL A 381 -29.50 10.82 3.32
CA VAL A 381 -28.31 11.43 3.93
C VAL A 381 -28.63 11.97 5.34
N CYS A 382 -29.73 12.71 5.49
CA CYS A 382 -30.16 13.25 6.78
C CYS A 382 -30.50 12.14 7.79
N GLY A 383 -31.19 11.08 7.36
CA GLY A 383 -31.53 9.98 8.27
C GLY A 383 -30.30 9.17 8.69
N THR A 384 -29.38 8.86 7.78
CA THR A 384 -28.13 8.15 8.10
C THR A 384 -27.22 8.98 9.01
N THR A 385 -27.11 10.29 8.77
CA THR A 385 -26.33 11.20 9.61
C THR A 385 -26.95 11.38 10.99
N ALA A 386 -28.27 11.47 11.10
CA ALA A 386 -28.97 11.49 12.38
C ALA A 386 -28.72 10.20 13.18
N CYS A 387 -28.82 9.03 12.54
CA CYS A 387 -28.56 7.73 13.17
C CYS A 387 -27.10 7.60 13.65
N GLY A 388 -26.15 7.91 12.78
CA GLY A 388 -24.71 7.85 13.12
C GLY A 388 -24.30 8.90 14.15
N GLY A 389 -24.83 10.12 14.03
CA GLY A 389 -24.60 11.19 14.99
C GLY A 389 -25.15 10.87 16.38
N TRP A 390 -26.36 10.32 16.47
CA TRP A 390 -26.90 9.83 17.74
C TRP A 390 -26.03 8.70 18.33
N PHE A 391 -25.59 7.74 17.50
CA PHE A 391 -24.74 6.65 17.98
C PHE A 391 -23.41 7.15 18.55
N LEU A 392 -22.73 8.06 17.86
CA LEU A 392 -21.45 8.62 18.31
C LEU A 392 -21.62 9.52 19.55
N THR A 393 -22.67 10.35 19.56
CA THR A 393 -22.96 11.22 20.71
C THR A 393 -23.30 10.44 21.96
N HIS A 394 -24.00 9.32 21.83
CA HIS A 394 -24.45 8.55 22.98
C HIS A 394 -23.40 7.60 23.55
N ASN A 395 -22.47 7.09 22.73
CA ASN A 395 -21.44 6.15 23.18
C ASN A 395 -20.07 6.78 23.43
N PHE A 396 -19.67 7.80 22.65
CA PHE A 396 -18.28 8.28 22.64
C PHE A 396 -18.11 9.74 23.03
N TRP A 397 -19.06 10.61 22.70
CA TRP A 397 -18.89 12.07 22.83
C TRP A 397 -18.71 12.56 24.26
N SER A 398 -19.31 11.90 25.25
CA SER A 398 -19.19 12.28 26.66
C SER A 398 -17.95 11.71 27.36
N LEU A 399 -17.11 10.94 26.66
CA LEU A 399 -15.87 10.45 27.25
C LEU A 399 -14.89 11.63 27.40
N ALA A 400 -14.46 11.88 28.64
CA ALA A 400 -13.43 12.86 28.97
C ALA A 400 -12.04 12.28 28.70
N VAL A 401 -11.78 11.95 27.44
CA VAL A 401 -10.49 11.45 26.94
C VAL A 401 -10.04 12.37 25.82
N ASP A 402 -8.81 12.86 25.94
CA ASP A 402 -8.14 13.62 24.89
C ASP A 402 -7.26 12.65 24.09
N ILE A 403 -7.39 12.68 22.76
CA ILE A 403 -6.62 11.87 21.81
C ILE A 403 -5.84 12.87 20.96
N ASP A 404 -4.50 12.82 20.98
CA ASP A 404 -3.66 13.74 20.20
C ASP A 404 -3.99 15.23 20.51
N GLY A 405 -4.27 15.51 21.79
CA GLY A 405 -4.68 16.84 22.28
C GLY A 405 -6.08 17.31 21.82
N LEU A 406 -6.84 16.47 21.10
CA LEU A 406 -8.22 16.75 20.72
C LEU A 406 -9.20 16.05 21.67
N PRO A 407 -10.24 16.75 22.16
CA PRO A 407 -11.28 16.09 22.93
C PRO A 407 -12.04 15.10 22.04
N MET A 408 -12.41 13.95 22.60
CA MET A 408 -13.18 12.90 21.90
C MET A 408 -14.44 13.45 21.19
N ALA A 409 -15.07 14.49 21.75
CA ALA A 409 -16.20 15.18 21.14
C ALA A 409 -15.89 15.78 19.76
N GLU A 410 -14.72 16.38 19.56
CA GLU A 410 -14.30 16.94 18.26
C GLU A 410 -14.02 15.83 17.25
N LEU A 411 -13.39 14.73 17.67
CA LEU A 411 -13.18 13.56 16.83
C LEU A 411 -14.51 12.95 16.37
N CYS A 412 -15.50 12.88 17.26
CA CYS A 412 -16.86 12.47 16.92
C CYS A 412 -17.51 13.40 15.87
N GLN A 413 -17.31 14.72 15.97
CA GLN A 413 -17.81 15.68 14.97
C GLN A 413 -17.20 15.44 13.59
N PHE A 414 -15.88 15.21 13.53
CA PHE A 414 -15.20 14.87 12.28
C PHE A 414 -15.68 13.54 11.68
N LEU A 415 -15.94 12.54 12.52
CA LEU A 415 -16.54 11.28 12.07
C LEU A 415 -17.96 11.45 11.53
N VAL A 416 -18.81 12.25 12.18
CA VAL A 416 -20.16 12.57 11.68
C VAL A 416 -20.09 13.32 10.35
N LEU A 417 -19.18 14.29 10.23
CA LEU A 417 -18.96 15.04 8.99
C LEU A 417 -18.48 14.12 7.85
N SER A 418 -17.52 13.23 8.13
CA SER A 418 -17.04 12.28 7.13
C SER A 418 -18.13 11.30 6.71
N LEU A 419 -18.95 10.79 7.64
CA LEU A 419 -20.13 9.97 7.36
C LEU A 419 -21.15 10.70 6.47
N ALA A 420 -21.44 11.96 6.77
CA ALA A 420 -22.37 12.78 6.00
C ALA A 420 -21.90 12.94 4.55
N ILE A 421 -20.62 13.24 4.36
CA ILE A 421 -20.03 13.40 3.04
C ILE A 421 -19.99 12.06 2.28
N ALA A 422 -19.61 10.97 2.95
CA ALA A 422 -19.57 9.63 2.36
C ALA A 422 -20.97 9.17 1.92
N ALA A 423 -22.00 9.47 2.71
CA ALA A 423 -23.39 9.21 2.37
C ALA A 423 -23.88 10.12 1.23
N ALA A 424 -23.42 11.37 1.12
CA ALA A 424 -23.85 12.30 0.08
C ALA A 424 -23.21 12.03 -1.29
N GLY A 425 -21.95 11.59 -1.32
CA GLY A 425 -21.14 11.45 -2.53
C GLY A 425 -21.79 10.63 -3.66
N PRO A 426 -22.24 9.39 -3.42
CA PRO A 426 -22.80 8.53 -4.47
C PRO A 426 -24.05 9.10 -5.14
N GLY A 427 -24.95 9.73 -4.39
CA GLY A 427 -26.17 10.31 -4.95
C GLY A 427 -25.92 11.58 -5.73
N LEU A 428 -25.01 12.44 -5.26
CA LEU A 428 -24.58 13.63 -6.03
C LEU A 428 -23.90 13.22 -7.36
N ALA A 429 -23.12 12.13 -7.34
CA ALA A 429 -22.54 11.54 -8.54
C ALA A 429 -23.61 10.99 -9.49
N ALA A 430 -24.64 10.34 -8.93
CA ALA A 430 -25.73 9.73 -9.67
C ALA A 430 -26.71 10.73 -10.30
N VAL A 431 -26.91 11.90 -9.68
CA VAL A 431 -27.74 12.99 -10.22
C VAL A 431 -26.99 13.82 -11.27
N GLY A 432 -25.66 13.67 -11.38
CA GLY A 432 -24.86 14.40 -12.35
C GLY A 432 -24.53 15.83 -11.91
N CYS A 433 -24.24 16.03 -10.62
CA CYS A 433 -23.72 17.32 -10.13
C CYS A 433 -22.42 17.72 -10.83
N THR A 434 -22.09 19.02 -10.77
CA THR A 434 -20.86 19.53 -11.38
C THR A 434 -19.63 18.79 -10.84
N PRO A 435 -18.66 18.44 -11.70
CA PRO A 435 -17.51 17.65 -11.27
C PRO A 435 -16.61 18.40 -10.29
N SER A 436 -16.64 19.74 -10.28
CA SER A 436 -15.97 20.57 -9.29
C SER A 436 -16.59 20.44 -7.89
N THR A 437 -17.92 20.49 -7.76
CA THR A 437 -18.60 20.36 -6.44
C THR A 437 -18.43 18.98 -5.85
N LEU A 438 -18.44 17.94 -6.69
CA LEU A 438 -18.13 16.58 -6.26
C LEU A 438 -16.64 16.46 -5.86
N GLY A 439 -15.74 17.08 -6.64
CA GLY A 439 -14.32 17.15 -6.31
C GLY A 439 -14.02 17.85 -4.98
N THR A 440 -14.64 19.01 -4.72
CA THR A 440 -14.48 19.75 -3.44
C THR A 440 -14.95 18.90 -2.27
N LEU A 441 -16.12 18.28 -2.40
CA LEU A 441 -16.72 17.44 -1.37
C LEU A 441 -15.79 16.26 -1.01
N LEU A 442 -15.27 15.55 -2.02
CA LEU A 442 -14.37 14.42 -1.80
C LEU A 442 -13.00 14.84 -1.26
N CYS A 443 -12.49 16.02 -1.62
CA CYS A 443 -11.26 16.57 -1.01
C CYS A 443 -11.45 16.88 0.47
N VAL A 444 -12.59 17.48 0.85
CA VAL A 444 -12.92 17.72 2.27
C VAL A 444 -13.03 16.39 3.02
N HIS A 445 -13.71 15.41 2.45
CA HIS A 445 -13.76 14.06 3.03
C HIS A 445 -12.37 13.45 3.22
N ALA A 446 -11.51 13.49 2.19
CA ALA A 446 -10.16 12.94 2.28
C ALA A 446 -9.34 13.62 3.39
N LEU A 447 -9.47 14.93 3.55
CA LEU A 447 -8.78 15.69 4.60
C LEU A 447 -9.28 15.33 6.00
N VAL A 448 -10.60 15.38 6.21
CA VAL A 448 -11.23 15.06 7.51
C VAL A 448 -10.92 13.61 7.91
N PHE A 449 -11.06 12.69 6.96
CA PHE A 449 -10.79 11.28 7.20
C PHE A 449 -9.31 10.99 7.48
N ALA A 450 -8.39 11.67 6.78
CA ALA A 450 -6.96 11.55 7.07
C ALA A 450 -6.62 12.10 8.47
N ARG A 451 -7.22 13.22 8.88
CA ARG A 451 -7.03 13.78 10.23
C ARG A 451 -7.59 12.87 11.32
N CYS A 452 -8.74 12.23 11.10
CA CYS A 452 -9.28 11.25 12.03
C CYS A 452 -8.34 10.06 12.23
N GLU A 453 -7.82 9.48 11.14
CA GLU A 453 -6.88 8.35 11.27
C GLU A 453 -5.53 8.77 11.87
N ASP A 454 -5.07 9.98 11.60
CA ASP A 454 -3.86 10.56 12.23
C ASP A 454 -4.01 10.64 13.76
N ALA A 455 -5.11 11.23 14.26
CA ALA A 455 -5.39 11.27 15.69
C ALA A 455 -5.47 9.88 16.32
N LEU A 456 -6.17 8.95 15.67
CA LEU A 456 -6.34 7.58 16.21
C LEU A 456 -5.06 6.74 16.12
N HIS A 457 -4.16 7.02 15.17
CA HIS A 457 -2.91 6.29 14.99
C HIS A 457 -1.76 6.86 15.84
N ALA A 458 -1.82 8.14 16.19
CA ALA A 458 -0.83 8.78 17.05
C ALA A 458 -0.85 8.23 18.48
N GLU A 459 -2.03 7.86 18.99
CA GLU A 459 -2.18 7.28 20.32
C GLU A 459 -1.91 5.77 20.35
N ALA A 460 -1.22 5.34 21.40
CA ALA A 460 -1.00 3.92 21.71
C ALA A 460 -1.81 3.51 22.94
N HIS A 461 -2.25 2.26 22.98
CA HIS A 461 -2.82 1.66 24.18
C HIS A 461 -1.77 1.57 25.29
N GLU A 462 -2.22 1.33 26.53
CA GLU A 462 -1.34 1.09 27.68
C GLU A 462 -0.35 -0.08 27.45
N ASP A 463 -0.72 -1.04 26.60
CA ASP A 463 0.10 -2.18 26.18
C ASP A 463 1.17 -1.83 25.13
N GLY A 464 1.23 -0.57 24.69
CA GLY A 464 2.15 -0.08 23.65
C GLY A 464 1.72 -0.39 22.21
N GLU A 465 0.59 -1.07 22.01
CA GLU A 465 0.04 -1.30 20.67
C GLU A 465 -0.72 -0.06 20.16
N PRO A 466 -0.53 0.37 18.90
CA PRO A 466 -1.22 1.54 18.35
C PRO A 466 -2.74 1.35 18.41
N MET A 467 -3.48 2.39 18.80
CA MET A 467 -4.94 2.32 18.90
C MET A 467 -5.61 2.04 17.55
N TYR A 468 -5.04 2.63 16.49
CA TYR A 468 -5.45 2.38 15.12
C TYR A 468 -4.41 1.55 14.35
N PRO A 469 -4.76 0.36 13.83
CA PRO A 469 -3.78 -0.50 13.17
C PRO A 469 -3.20 0.11 11.88
N PRO A 470 -1.86 0.02 11.66
CA PRO A 470 -1.19 0.62 10.49
C PRO A 470 -1.61 -0.01 9.16
N TYR A 471 -2.04 -1.28 9.15
CA TYR A 471 -2.52 -1.92 7.94
C TYR A 471 -3.84 -1.30 7.41
N LEU A 472 -4.67 -0.72 8.29
CA LEU A 472 -5.87 0.01 7.86
C LEU A 472 -5.48 1.33 7.20
N VAL A 473 -4.50 2.05 7.77
CA VAL A 473 -3.96 3.28 7.16
C VAL A 473 -3.41 3.00 5.77
N LEU A 474 -2.64 1.91 5.59
CA LEU A 474 -2.16 1.47 4.28
C LEU A 474 -3.31 1.16 3.31
N LEU A 475 -4.30 0.39 3.77
CA LEU A 475 -5.43 -0.03 2.94
C LEU A 475 -6.28 1.16 2.50
N THR A 476 -6.65 2.05 3.42
CA THR A 476 -7.49 3.21 3.11
C THR A 476 -6.75 4.24 2.26
N SER A 477 -5.44 4.41 2.46
CA SER A 477 -4.61 5.30 1.64
C SER A 477 -4.43 4.77 0.21
N THR A 478 -4.12 3.49 0.04
CA THR A 478 -3.99 2.87 -1.28
C THR A 478 -5.33 2.82 -2.03
N ALA A 479 -6.42 2.50 -1.33
CA ALA A 479 -7.78 2.60 -1.86
C ALA A 479 -8.11 4.04 -2.28
N GLY A 480 -7.79 5.04 -1.44
CA GLY A 480 -7.99 6.46 -1.76
C GLY A 480 -7.25 6.91 -3.02
N ILE A 481 -5.98 6.52 -3.17
CA ILE A 481 -5.16 6.86 -4.35
C ILE A 481 -5.72 6.19 -5.62
N THR A 482 -6.03 4.91 -5.55
CA THR A 482 -6.53 4.13 -6.70
C THR A 482 -7.92 4.57 -7.13
N LEU A 483 -8.81 4.86 -6.18
CA LEU A 483 -10.15 5.39 -6.46
C LEU A 483 -10.07 6.81 -7.01
N ALA A 484 -9.20 7.68 -6.50
CA ALA A 484 -8.97 9.00 -7.08
C ALA A 484 -8.36 8.92 -8.50
N ALA A 485 -7.56 7.89 -8.80
CA ALA A 485 -7.11 7.57 -10.16
C ALA A 485 -8.26 7.18 -11.08
N LYS A 486 -9.13 6.30 -10.62
CA LYS A 486 -10.29 5.87 -11.38
C LYS A 486 -11.29 7.00 -11.64
N LEU A 487 -11.61 7.80 -10.62
CA LEU A 487 -12.52 8.95 -10.76
C LEU A 487 -12.00 10.01 -11.74
N GLN A 488 -10.69 10.22 -11.81
CA GLN A 488 -10.07 11.08 -12.82
C GLN A 488 -10.17 10.45 -14.23
N ALA A 489 -9.88 9.15 -14.35
CA ALA A 489 -9.94 8.44 -15.64
C ALA A 489 -11.37 8.44 -16.22
N ASP A 490 -12.37 8.30 -15.35
CA ASP A 490 -13.80 8.34 -15.71
C ASP A 490 -14.34 9.77 -15.90
N ALA A 491 -13.47 10.80 -15.83
CA ALA A 491 -13.81 12.22 -15.94
C ALA A 491 -14.91 12.71 -14.96
N ARG A 492 -15.09 12.01 -13.83
CA ARG A 492 -16.07 12.37 -12.77
C ARG A 492 -15.55 13.47 -11.86
N VAL A 493 -14.22 13.57 -11.72
CA VAL A 493 -13.54 14.58 -10.91
C VAL A 493 -12.47 15.26 -11.78
N PRO A 494 -12.36 16.61 -11.74
CA PRO A 494 -11.29 17.34 -12.40
C PRO A 494 -9.89 16.95 -11.91
N VAL A 495 -8.90 17.08 -12.79
CA VAL A 495 -7.50 16.67 -12.54
C VAL A 495 -6.92 17.30 -11.27
N ALA A 496 -7.21 18.58 -11.00
CA ALA A 496 -6.70 19.30 -9.84
C ALA A 496 -7.17 18.68 -8.51
N PHE A 497 -8.44 18.32 -8.41
CA PHE A 497 -9.01 17.74 -7.19
C PHE A 497 -8.58 16.27 -7.01
N ALA A 498 -8.50 15.51 -8.11
CA ALA A 498 -7.95 14.15 -8.06
C ALA A 498 -6.47 14.14 -7.62
N TRP A 499 -5.69 15.12 -8.06
CA TRP A 499 -4.31 15.32 -7.62
C TRP A 499 -4.22 15.67 -6.14
N LEU A 500 -5.03 16.62 -5.66
CA LEU A 500 -5.08 17.00 -4.25
C LEU A 500 -5.41 15.78 -3.37
N MET A 501 -6.42 14.99 -3.74
CA MET A 501 -6.76 13.76 -3.01
C MET A 501 -5.60 12.76 -2.95
N ARG A 502 -4.88 12.55 -4.07
CA ARG A 502 -3.71 11.67 -4.08
C ARG A 502 -2.57 12.20 -3.21
N CYS A 503 -2.40 13.52 -3.11
CA CYS A 503 -1.40 14.09 -2.21
C CYS A 503 -1.80 13.92 -0.74
N ILE A 504 -3.09 14.06 -0.40
CA ILE A 504 -3.61 13.82 0.95
C ILE A 504 -3.41 12.35 1.35
N TYR A 505 -3.90 11.41 0.54
CA TYR A 505 -3.72 9.98 0.81
C TYR A 505 -2.27 9.52 0.69
N GLY A 506 -1.47 10.18 -0.15
CA GLY A 506 -0.03 9.92 -0.26
C GLY A 506 0.74 10.37 0.99
N GLY A 507 0.43 11.56 1.53
CA GLY A 507 1.01 12.04 2.78
C GLY A 507 0.56 11.19 3.98
N LYS A 508 -0.68 10.69 3.96
CA LYS A 508 -1.20 9.76 4.97
C LYS A 508 -0.40 8.44 5.06
N LEU A 509 0.24 7.98 3.98
CA LEU A 509 1.13 6.82 4.03
C LEU A 509 2.36 7.05 4.93
N ALA A 510 2.73 8.30 5.19
CA ALA A 510 3.83 8.62 6.10
C ALA A 510 3.54 8.22 7.56
N LEU A 511 2.26 8.18 7.96
CA LEU A 511 1.85 7.76 9.30
C LEU A 511 2.31 6.34 9.63
N VAL A 512 2.32 5.46 8.62
CA VAL A 512 2.75 4.06 8.77
C VAL A 512 4.24 3.95 9.07
N LEU A 513 5.04 4.90 8.56
CA LEU A 513 6.48 4.92 8.78
C LEU A 513 6.85 5.61 10.10
N LEU A 514 6.01 6.54 10.57
CA LEU A 514 6.28 7.43 11.69
C LEU A 514 5.11 7.48 12.68
N PRO A 515 4.88 6.40 13.45
CA PRO A 515 3.82 6.40 14.46
C PRO A 515 4.08 7.49 15.52
N GLY A 516 3.04 8.23 15.90
CA GLY A 516 3.11 9.25 16.95
C GLY A 516 3.66 10.63 16.54
N SER A 517 4.16 10.79 15.31
CA SER A 517 4.59 12.10 14.81
C SER A 517 3.44 12.81 14.11
N HIS A 518 3.33 14.14 14.23
CA HIS A 518 2.40 14.96 13.45
C HIS A 518 2.83 15.06 11.97
N ALA A 519 3.07 13.92 11.30
CA ALA A 519 3.64 13.82 9.97
C ALA A 519 2.63 14.06 8.84
N LEU A 520 1.32 13.98 9.10
CA LEU A 520 0.30 14.12 8.05
C LEU A 520 0.40 15.47 7.33
N THR A 521 0.34 16.58 8.07
CA THR A 521 0.40 17.94 7.51
C THR A 521 1.71 18.25 6.77
N PRO A 522 2.91 18.00 7.33
CA PRO A 522 4.15 18.25 6.60
C PRO A 522 4.31 17.35 5.37
N CYS A 523 4.00 16.05 5.47
CA CYS A 523 4.16 15.15 4.32
C CYS A 523 3.17 15.45 3.19
N THR A 524 1.93 15.84 3.51
CA THR A 524 0.96 16.28 2.49
C THR A 524 1.39 17.58 1.81
N LEU A 525 1.93 18.55 2.55
CA LEU A 525 2.47 19.79 1.97
C LEU A 525 3.68 19.53 1.07
N VAL A 526 4.60 18.67 1.48
CA VAL A 526 5.76 18.28 0.65
C VAL A 526 5.30 17.54 -0.61
N ALA A 527 4.33 16.61 -0.49
CA ALA A 527 3.77 15.91 -1.63
C ALA A 527 3.11 16.88 -2.63
N LEU A 528 2.34 17.86 -2.13
CA LEU A 528 1.77 18.93 -2.94
C LEU A 528 2.87 19.76 -3.63
N ALA A 529 3.90 20.18 -2.90
CA ALA A 529 4.95 21.02 -3.45
C ALA A 529 5.77 20.31 -4.54
N ALA A 530 6.16 19.06 -4.30
CA ALA A 530 6.96 18.27 -5.23
C ALA A 530 6.17 17.89 -6.50
N THR A 531 4.85 17.65 -6.39
CA THR A 531 4.04 17.16 -7.51
C THR A 531 3.23 18.23 -8.23
N ALA A 532 3.06 19.43 -7.67
CA ALA A 532 2.38 20.58 -8.30
C ALA A 532 2.84 20.90 -9.73
N PRO A 533 4.14 20.79 -10.11
CA PRO A 533 4.59 21.03 -11.47
C PRO A 533 3.96 20.08 -12.51
N HIS A 534 3.46 18.90 -12.10
CA HIS A 534 2.86 17.95 -13.03
C HIS A 534 1.43 18.30 -13.45
N VAL A 535 0.72 19.11 -12.65
CA VAL A 535 -0.72 19.35 -12.78
C VAL A 535 -1.05 20.77 -13.28
N THR A 536 -0.23 21.75 -12.91
CA THR A 536 -0.42 23.16 -13.27
C THR A 536 -0.19 23.46 -14.75
N ALA A 537 0.41 22.54 -15.51
CA ALA A 537 0.60 22.62 -16.96
C ALA A 537 0.22 21.30 -17.64
N PRO A 538 -1.07 21.05 -17.93
CA PRO A 538 -1.54 19.81 -18.57
C PRO A 538 -1.16 19.68 -20.05
N GLY A 539 -0.31 20.57 -20.60
CA GLY A 539 0.15 20.49 -21.98
C GLY A 539 0.94 19.21 -22.28
N ARG A 540 0.48 18.45 -23.27
CA ARG A 540 1.12 17.25 -23.85
C ARG A 540 2.50 17.52 -24.48
N LYS A 541 2.93 18.79 -24.62
CA LYS A 541 4.20 19.14 -25.25
C LYS A 541 5.30 19.15 -24.20
N ARG A 542 6.39 18.43 -24.48
CA ARG A 542 7.61 18.24 -23.66
C ARG A 542 8.37 19.56 -23.33
N SER A 543 7.82 20.72 -23.65
CA SER A 543 8.45 22.04 -23.50
C SER A 543 7.41 23.17 -23.41
N GLU A 544 6.47 23.08 -22.46
CA GLU A 544 5.75 24.29 -22.04
C GLU A 544 6.67 25.11 -21.13
N ARG A 545 7.02 26.31 -21.59
CA ARG A 545 7.89 27.23 -20.85
C ARG A 545 7.05 27.89 -19.75
N MET A 546 7.52 27.78 -18.53
CA MET A 546 6.91 28.45 -17.39
C MET A 546 7.63 29.78 -17.10
N PRO A 547 6.90 30.86 -16.74
CA PRO A 547 7.55 32.09 -16.31
C PRO A 547 8.40 31.85 -15.07
N ALA A 548 9.59 32.48 -15.03
CA ALA A 548 10.58 32.29 -13.96
C ALA A 548 10.01 32.60 -12.57
N LEU A 549 9.15 33.63 -12.45
CA LEU A 549 8.51 34.00 -11.18
C LEU A 549 7.67 32.85 -10.59
N ARG A 550 6.91 32.13 -11.42
CA ARG A 550 6.12 30.98 -10.94
C ARG A 550 7.02 29.79 -10.59
N GLY A 551 8.13 29.60 -11.30
CA GLY A 551 9.14 28.61 -10.95
C GLY A 551 9.79 28.89 -9.60
N VAL A 552 10.14 30.14 -9.32
CA VAL A 552 10.64 30.60 -8.02
C VAL A 552 9.58 30.40 -6.94
N ALA A 553 8.32 30.72 -7.21
CA ALA A 553 7.22 30.48 -6.27
C ALA A 553 7.07 28.99 -5.90
N HIS A 554 7.19 28.07 -6.87
CA HIS A 554 7.18 26.63 -6.57
C HIS A 554 8.39 26.18 -5.76
N ALA A 555 9.58 26.70 -6.07
CA ALA A 555 10.78 26.40 -5.29
C ALA A 555 10.67 26.94 -3.85
N ALA A 556 10.11 28.13 -3.67
CA ALA A 556 9.84 28.71 -2.36
C ALA A 556 8.79 27.90 -1.58
N PHE A 557 7.72 27.48 -2.23
CA PHE A 557 6.71 26.61 -1.62
C PHE A 557 7.30 25.25 -1.18
N LEU A 558 8.17 24.65 -2.02
CA LEU A 558 8.89 23.42 -1.66
C LEU A 558 9.81 23.65 -0.46
N ALA A 559 10.60 24.73 -0.46
CA ALA A 559 11.49 25.05 0.64
C ALA A 559 10.74 25.26 1.97
N LEU A 560 9.63 26.01 1.95
CA LEU A 560 8.78 26.22 3.12
C LEU A 560 8.12 24.91 3.59
N SER A 561 7.67 24.06 2.67
CA SER A 561 7.09 22.75 3.02
C SER A 561 8.11 21.82 3.69
N LEU A 562 9.36 21.81 3.20
CA LEU A 562 10.44 21.01 3.76
C LEU A 562 10.92 21.54 5.10
N LEU A 563 10.96 22.88 5.25
CA LEU A 563 11.24 23.52 6.52
C LEU A 563 10.19 23.14 7.58
N HIS A 564 8.91 23.08 7.20
CA HIS A 564 7.85 22.60 8.08
C HIS A 564 7.99 21.09 8.36
N ALA A 565 8.42 20.30 7.37
CA ALA A 565 8.64 18.86 7.50
C ALA A 565 9.93 18.45 8.22
N ARG A 566 10.71 19.39 8.78
CA ARG A 566 12.00 19.11 9.41
C ARG A 566 11.91 18.09 10.57
N PHE A 567 10.83 18.13 11.35
CA PHE A 567 10.60 17.19 12.45
C PHE A 567 10.25 15.80 11.93
N ALA A 568 9.37 15.71 10.92
CA ALA A 568 9.08 14.43 10.26
C ALA A 568 10.36 13.82 9.64
N VAL A 569 11.26 14.63 9.07
CA VAL A 569 12.56 14.15 8.56
C VAL A 569 13.45 13.64 9.69
N PHE A 570 13.43 14.27 10.86
CA PHE A 570 14.13 13.77 12.04
C PHE A 570 13.64 12.38 12.43
N ASP A 571 12.32 12.21 12.53
CA ASP A 571 11.73 10.94 12.94
C ASP A 571 12.00 9.83 11.93
N VAL A 572 11.99 10.13 10.61
CA VAL A 572 12.36 9.15 9.57
C VAL A 572 13.79 8.70 9.72
N VAL A 573 14.73 9.64 9.91
CA VAL A 573 16.14 9.28 10.04
C VAL A 573 16.39 8.52 11.33
N PHE A 574 15.73 8.93 12.42
CA PHE A 574 15.77 8.21 13.70
C PHE A 574 15.23 6.78 13.56
N ALA A 575 14.05 6.60 12.96
CA ALA A 575 13.43 5.29 12.76
C ALA A 575 14.27 4.36 11.88
N LEU A 576 14.94 4.90 10.84
CA LEU A 576 15.77 4.11 9.92
C LEU A 576 17.14 3.76 10.51
N SER A 577 17.74 4.65 11.30
CA SER A 577 19.10 4.48 11.81
C SER A 577 19.17 3.92 13.23
N GLY A 578 18.07 4.01 14.00
CA GLY A 578 18.01 3.67 15.42
C GLY A 578 18.79 4.62 16.32
N HIS A 579 19.41 5.67 15.77
CA HIS A 579 20.22 6.65 16.48
C HIS A 579 19.71 8.05 16.18
N ARG A 580 19.86 8.97 17.13
CA ARG A 580 19.47 10.36 16.90
C ARG A 580 20.34 10.96 15.79
N PRO A 581 19.74 11.57 14.77
CA PRO A 581 20.49 12.15 13.67
C PRO A 581 21.27 13.39 14.11
N SER A 582 22.42 13.65 13.48
CA SER A 582 23.18 14.88 13.70
C SER A 582 22.62 16.05 12.87
N ASP A 583 22.88 17.29 13.30
CA ASP A 583 22.43 18.52 12.62
C ASP A 583 22.71 18.51 11.10
N ALA A 584 23.90 18.05 10.72
CA ALA A 584 24.32 17.96 9.33
C ALA A 584 23.57 16.90 8.52
N THR A 585 23.20 15.77 9.14
CA THR A 585 22.40 14.74 8.47
C THR A 585 20.97 15.20 8.24
N LEU A 586 20.37 15.96 9.17
CA LEU A 586 19.04 16.53 9.04
C LEU A 586 19.00 17.59 7.94
N PHE A 587 19.90 18.58 8.01
CA PHE A 587 19.97 19.63 7.01
C PHE A 587 20.37 19.09 5.62
N GLY A 588 21.31 18.15 5.59
CA GLY A 588 21.69 17.44 4.37
C GLY A 588 20.54 16.64 3.77
N GLY A 589 19.75 15.96 4.61
CA GLY A 589 18.53 15.26 4.23
C GLY A 589 17.47 16.19 3.64
N LEU A 590 17.24 17.36 4.24
CA LEU A 590 16.35 18.39 3.70
C LEU A 590 16.81 18.91 2.33
N LEU A 591 18.12 19.12 2.14
CA LEU A 591 18.68 19.52 0.84
C LEU A 591 18.54 18.42 -0.21
N LEU A 592 18.73 17.16 0.16
CA LEU A 592 18.48 16.02 -0.72
C LEU A 592 17.00 15.95 -1.13
N ALA A 593 16.08 16.15 -0.18
CA ALA A 593 14.65 16.20 -0.44
C ALA A 593 14.26 17.39 -1.34
N ALA A 594 14.86 18.56 -1.14
CA ALA A 594 14.68 19.73 -2.00
C ALA A 594 15.21 19.49 -3.42
N GLY A 595 16.38 18.86 -3.54
CA GLY A 595 16.96 18.44 -4.82
C GLY A 595 16.04 17.43 -5.53
N GLY A 596 15.57 16.41 -4.83
CA GLY A 596 14.63 15.41 -5.34
C GLY A 596 13.31 16.03 -5.82
N GLY A 597 12.65 16.80 -4.94
CA GLY A 597 11.37 17.45 -5.22
C GLY A 597 11.45 18.54 -6.30
N GLY A 598 12.63 19.16 -6.50
CA GLY A 598 12.88 20.13 -7.57
C GLY A 598 13.14 19.51 -8.95
N THR A 599 13.47 18.21 -9.03
CA THR A 599 13.76 17.53 -10.30
C THR A 599 12.64 17.60 -11.35
N PRO A 600 11.34 17.35 -11.05
CA PRO A 600 10.29 17.41 -12.06
C PRO A 600 10.08 18.83 -12.61
N LEU A 601 10.21 19.85 -11.76
CA LEU A 601 10.08 21.26 -12.15
C LEU A 601 11.17 21.63 -13.17
N VAL A 602 12.43 21.31 -12.85
CA VAL A 602 13.58 21.63 -13.70
C VAL A 602 13.58 20.81 -14.97
N HIS A 603 13.27 19.51 -14.90
CA HIS A 603 13.30 18.63 -16.07
C HIS A 603 12.21 18.97 -17.08
N ARG A 604 11.02 19.37 -16.62
CA ARG A 604 9.87 19.64 -17.50
C ARG A 604 9.82 21.07 -18.02
N HIS A 605 10.01 22.07 -17.16
CA HIS A 605 9.78 23.48 -17.51
C HIS A 605 11.08 24.25 -17.77
N PHE A 606 12.15 23.95 -17.03
CA PHE A 606 13.42 24.67 -17.10
C PHE A 606 14.57 23.86 -17.73
N SER A 607 14.24 22.85 -18.54
CA SER A 607 15.22 22.01 -19.24
C SER A 607 16.16 22.80 -20.15
N HIS A 608 15.68 23.92 -20.67
CA HIS A 608 16.40 24.86 -21.53
C HIS A 608 17.37 25.77 -20.76
N VAL A 609 17.22 25.89 -19.43
CA VAL A 609 18.06 26.75 -18.60
C VAL A 609 19.18 25.89 -17.98
N PRO A 610 20.43 25.94 -18.51
CA PRO A 610 21.52 25.11 -18.01
C PRO A 610 21.87 25.45 -16.55
N LEU A 611 21.66 26.70 -16.13
CA LEU A 611 21.88 27.13 -14.74
C LEU A 611 20.96 26.40 -13.75
N ALA A 612 19.68 26.20 -14.08
CA ALA A 612 18.72 25.54 -13.20
C ALA A 612 19.10 24.06 -12.95
N ARG A 613 19.55 23.35 -13.98
CA ARG A 613 20.06 21.97 -13.86
C ARG A 613 21.30 21.87 -12.99
N ARG A 614 22.20 22.86 -13.08
CA ARG A 614 23.40 22.91 -12.25
C ARG A 614 23.09 23.20 -10.81
N LEU A 615 22.24 24.18 -10.53
CA LEU A 615 21.84 24.50 -9.17
C LEU A 615 21.15 23.29 -8.50
N LEU A 616 20.29 22.58 -9.23
CA LEU A 616 19.67 21.35 -8.75
C LEU A 616 20.71 20.26 -8.38
N LEU A 617 21.68 20.02 -9.28
CA LEU A 617 22.78 19.08 -9.04
C LEU A 617 23.63 19.49 -7.84
N LEU A 618 23.94 20.79 -7.71
CA LEU A 618 24.69 21.32 -6.57
C LEU A 618 23.94 21.15 -5.25
N VAL A 619 22.63 21.39 -5.22
CA VAL A 619 21.80 21.19 -4.01
C VAL A 619 21.80 19.71 -3.59
N ALA A 620 21.64 18.80 -4.56
CA ALA A 620 21.67 17.35 -4.27
C ALA A 620 23.06 16.90 -3.78
N VAL A 621 24.15 17.35 -4.42
CA VAL A 621 25.51 16.99 -4.01
C VAL A 621 25.89 17.63 -2.67
N ALA A 622 25.49 18.88 -2.41
CA ALA A 622 25.70 19.52 -1.11
C ALA A 622 25.00 18.72 0.01
N GLY A 623 23.75 18.30 -0.22
CA GLY A 623 23.02 17.45 0.73
C GLY A 623 23.71 16.11 0.96
N ALA A 624 24.13 15.42 -0.11
CA ALA A 624 24.86 14.15 0.01
C ALA A 624 26.17 14.27 0.79
N MET A 625 26.93 15.34 0.55
CA MET A 625 28.20 15.60 1.24
C MET A 625 27.99 15.94 2.72
N LEU A 626 26.91 16.65 3.07
CA LEU A 626 26.57 16.92 4.47
C LEU A 626 26.17 15.65 5.22
N VAL A 627 25.41 14.75 4.59
CA VAL A 627 25.05 13.45 5.18
C VAL A 627 26.29 12.56 5.36
N ALA A 628 27.22 12.59 4.40
CA ALA A 628 28.42 11.75 4.42
C ALA A 628 29.51 12.26 5.39
N LEU A 629 29.76 13.58 5.42
CA LEU A 629 30.87 14.17 6.18
C LEU A 629 30.48 14.70 7.55
N ARG A 630 29.18 14.87 7.80
CA ARG A 630 28.60 15.32 9.09
C ARG A 630 29.36 16.50 9.76
N PRO A 631 29.64 17.61 9.05
CA PRO A 631 30.38 18.72 9.65
C PRO A 631 29.60 19.37 10.81
N PRO A 632 30.26 19.97 11.80
CA PRO A 632 29.57 20.74 12.83
C PRO A 632 28.87 21.95 12.19
N MET A 633 27.58 22.10 12.48
CA MET A 633 26.75 23.18 11.94
C MET A 633 26.95 24.47 12.75
N PRO A 634 26.80 25.66 12.12
CA PRO A 634 27.05 26.95 12.78
C PRO A 634 25.99 27.30 13.84
N TRP A 635 24.80 26.73 13.72
CA TRP A 635 23.75 26.74 14.72
C TRP A 635 23.89 25.45 15.55
N LYS A 636 24.47 25.56 16.75
CA LYS A 636 24.48 24.45 17.72
C LYS A 636 23.04 24.23 18.18
N GLY A 637 22.64 22.99 18.48
CA GLY A 637 21.29 22.52 18.87
C GLY A 637 20.61 23.22 20.05
N GLU A 638 20.56 24.55 20.03
CA GLU A 638 19.79 25.40 20.92
C GLU A 638 18.31 25.25 20.54
N ILE A 639 17.49 24.99 21.57
CA ILE A 639 16.04 24.96 21.46
C ILE A 639 15.59 26.32 20.91
N GLY A 640 14.88 26.32 19.78
CA GLY A 640 14.59 27.53 19.04
C GLY A 640 13.93 27.26 17.70
N PHE A 641 14.23 28.08 16.68
CA PHE A 641 13.57 27.95 15.36
C PHE A 641 13.80 26.58 14.69
N TRP A 642 14.97 25.99 14.87
CA TRP A 642 15.34 24.75 14.18
C TRP A 642 14.86 23.50 14.92
N TYR A 643 14.86 23.50 16.26
CA TYR A 643 14.64 22.30 17.07
C TYR A 643 13.70 22.56 18.25
N ASP A 644 12.79 21.62 18.45
CA ASP A 644 11.92 21.54 19.62
C ASP A 644 12.54 20.61 20.67
N ALA A 645 12.04 20.65 21.91
CA ALA A 645 12.61 19.91 23.04
C ALA A 645 12.71 18.38 22.81
N GLU A 646 11.81 17.82 21.98
CA GLU A 646 11.77 16.39 21.66
C GLU A 646 12.67 16.02 20.47
N HIS A 647 13.01 16.98 19.61
CA HIS A 647 13.72 16.78 18.35
C HIS A 647 15.12 17.40 18.36
N VAL A 648 15.79 17.36 19.51
CA VAL A 648 17.15 17.87 19.66
C VAL A 648 18.14 16.87 19.04
N PRO A 649 18.90 17.26 18.00
CA PRO A 649 19.88 16.40 17.37
C PRO A 649 21.01 16.06 18.34
N ASP A 650 21.54 14.84 18.23
CA ASP A 650 22.74 14.51 18.98
C ASP A 650 23.90 15.33 18.41
N THR A 651 24.39 16.25 19.23
CA THR A 651 25.71 16.83 19.03
C THR A 651 26.69 15.73 19.44
N GLU A 652 27.18 14.90 18.51
CA GLU A 652 28.16 13.84 18.80
C GLU A 652 29.27 14.41 19.73
N PRO A 653 29.26 14.06 21.04
CA PRO A 653 30.37 14.33 21.94
C PRO A 653 31.42 13.23 21.82
N ASP A 654 31.12 12.15 21.06
CA ASP A 654 31.88 10.91 20.98
C ASP A 654 33.29 11.11 20.40
N ASP A 655 33.53 12.13 19.58
CA ASP A 655 34.89 12.45 19.16
C ASP A 655 35.76 12.94 20.35
N VAL A 656 35.15 13.57 21.35
CA VAL A 656 35.83 14.02 22.58
C VAL A 656 35.93 12.87 23.60
N ASP A 657 34.92 12.01 23.68
CA ASP A 657 34.88 10.88 24.62
C ASP A 657 35.74 9.69 24.16
N ILE A 658 35.83 9.41 22.85
CA ILE A 658 36.60 8.31 22.26
C ILE A 658 38.07 8.70 22.02
N TYR A 659 38.35 9.94 21.58
CA TYR A 659 39.71 10.38 21.24
C TYR A 659 40.36 11.33 22.28
N GLY A 660 39.63 11.70 23.32
CA GLY A 660 40.09 12.65 24.34
C GLY A 660 40.32 14.08 23.80
N GLN A 661 40.74 14.99 24.67
CA GLN A 661 41.04 16.41 24.37
C GLN A 661 42.17 16.68 23.35
N ARG A 662 42.50 15.72 22.47
CA ARG A 662 43.46 15.94 21.37
C ARG A 662 42.77 16.52 20.14
N ARG A 663 42.23 17.74 20.25
CA ARG A 663 42.17 18.71 19.13
C ARG A 663 41.69 20.09 19.57
N GLY A 664 42.37 21.11 19.04
CA GLY A 664 42.09 22.53 19.25
C GLY A 664 40.86 23.06 18.48
N PRO A 665 40.63 24.39 18.50
CA PRO A 665 39.36 25.06 18.16
C PRO A 665 38.88 24.99 16.68
N HIS A 666 39.43 24.09 15.86
CA HIS A 666 39.24 24.04 14.39
C HIS A 666 38.59 22.76 13.84
N SER A 667 37.88 21.97 14.66
CA SER A 667 37.40 20.62 14.30
C SER A 667 36.40 20.52 13.12
N GLY A 668 35.84 21.63 12.61
CA GLY A 668 34.88 21.62 11.48
C GLY A 668 35.38 22.19 10.15
N ALA A 669 36.45 22.99 10.16
CA ALA A 669 36.96 23.69 8.97
C ALA A 669 37.35 22.78 7.79
N PRO A 670 38.05 21.64 7.98
CA PRO A 670 38.47 20.80 6.85
C PRO A 670 37.27 20.19 6.09
N CYS A 671 36.21 19.78 6.80
CA CYS A 671 35.00 19.23 6.17
C CYS A 671 34.28 20.27 5.31
N TRP A 672 34.14 21.51 5.82
CA TRP A 672 33.55 22.62 5.05
C TRP A 672 34.39 23.03 3.84
N LEU A 673 35.72 23.05 3.97
CA LEU A 673 36.63 23.27 2.84
C LEU A 673 36.43 22.20 1.76
N LEU A 674 36.38 20.92 2.14
CA LEU A 674 36.16 19.82 1.20
C LEU A 674 34.80 19.95 0.48
N ILE A 675 33.72 20.28 1.18
CA ILE A 675 32.41 20.54 0.55
C ILE A 675 32.51 21.67 -0.49
N VAL A 676 33.16 22.78 -0.14
CA VAL A 676 33.36 23.92 -1.06
C VAL A 676 34.19 23.52 -2.29
N THR A 677 35.24 22.71 -2.13
CA THR A 677 36.06 22.23 -3.26
C THR A 677 35.24 21.40 -4.24
N VAL A 678 34.42 20.48 -3.74
CA VAL A 678 33.62 19.58 -4.57
C VAL A 678 32.52 20.35 -5.29
N LEU A 679 31.82 21.26 -4.60
CA LEU A 679 30.76 22.07 -5.21
C LEU A 679 31.30 23.03 -6.28
N SER A 680 32.40 23.72 -5.99
CA SER A 680 33.04 24.63 -6.96
C SER A 680 33.58 23.88 -8.18
N GLY A 681 34.26 22.75 -7.97
CA GLY A 681 34.74 21.87 -9.05
C GLY A 681 33.61 21.34 -9.93
N LEU A 682 32.52 20.86 -9.31
CA LEU A 682 31.36 20.32 -10.02
C LEU A 682 30.60 21.39 -10.83
N PHE A 683 30.47 22.61 -10.29
CA PHE A 683 29.88 23.74 -11.02
C PHE A 683 30.69 24.10 -12.26
N VAL A 684 32.02 24.14 -12.14
CA VAL A 684 32.93 24.44 -13.26
C VAL A 684 32.90 23.32 -14.29
N ALA A 685 32.97 22.04 -13.86
CA ALA A 685 32.94 20.87 -14.74
C ALA A 685 31.63 20.75 -15.53
N SER A 686 30.50 21.13 -14.94
CA SER A 686 29.19 21.11 -15.59
C SER A 686 28.92 22.33 -16.49
N SER A 687 29.83 23.31 -16.54
CA SER A 687 29.72 24.50 -17.40
C SER A 687 29.96 24.18 -18.89
N PRO A 688 29.23 24.79 -19.86
CA PRO A 688 29.42 24.46 -21.27
C PRO A 688 30.75 25.08 -21.72
N ARG A 689 31.56 24.33 -22.45
CA ARG A 689 32.70 24.92 -23.18
C ARG A 689 32.14 25.88 -24.22
N GLY A 690 32.60 27.13 -24.20
CA GLY A 690 32.21 28.12 -25.20
C GLY A 690 32.58 27.58 -26.58
N ARG A 691 31.60 27.33 -27.43
CA ARG A 691 31.83 26.97 -28.82
C ARG A 691 32.08 28.28 -29.58
N ASN A 692 33.26 28.40 -30.20
CA ASN A 692 33.77 29.57 -30.88
C ASN A 692 32.66 30.45 -31.50
N GLY A 693 32.48 31.66 -30.95
CA GLY A 693 31.77 32.77 -31.60
C GLY A 693 30.26 32.91 -31.42
N ALA A 694 29.52 31.95 -30.82
CA ALA A 694 28.07 32.11 -30.61
C ALA A 694 27.72 32.38 -29.14
N GLY A 695 27.38 33.64 -28.82
CA GLY A 695 27.06 34.14 -27.48
C GLY A 695 25.73 33.65 -26.88
N GLY A 696 25.55 32.33 -26.73
CA GLY A 696 24.28 31.73 -26.29
C GLY A 696 24.26 31.02 -24.93
N GLY A 697 25.36 30.97 -24.17
CA GLY A 697 25.45 30.16 -22.93
C GLY A 697 25.85 30.94 -21.68
N ASN A 698 24.88 31.57 -21.00
CA ASN A 698 25.01 32.41 -19.80
C ASN A 698 25.71 31.75 -18.59
N THR A 699 27.04 31.61 -18.62
CA THR A 699 27.85 31.61 -17.39
C THR A 699 29.08 32.48 -17.64
N PRO A 700 29.19 33.65 -16.98
CA PRO A 700 30.26 34.60 -17.26
C PRO A 700 31.60 33.94 -16.93
N ALA A 701 32.56 34.03 -17.87
CA ALA A 701 33.93 33.55 -17.70
C ALA A 701 34.59 33.97 -16.35
N PRO A 702 34.40 35.19 -15.82
CA PRO A 702 34.96 35.56 -14.52
C PRO A 702 34.44 34.72 -13.35
N LEU A 703 33.16 34.31 -13.37
CA LEU A 703 32.60 33.47 -12.30
C LEU A 703 33.25 32.09 -12.26
N ARG A 704 33.60 31.52 -13.42
CA ARG A 704 34.27 30.21 -13.48
C ARG A 704 35.70 30.30 -12.97
N ALA A 705 36.42 31.36 -13.33
CA ALA A 705 37.78 31.60 -12.86
C ALA A 705 37.81 31.79 -11.34
N LEU A 706 36.85 32.57 -10.80
CA LEU A 706 36.71 32.79 -9.36
C LEU A 706 36.38 31.49 -8.60
N LEU A 707 35.44 30.69 -9.09
CA LEU A 707 35.07 29.43 -8.43
C LEU A 707 36.17 28.38 -8.53
N ALA A 708 36.90 28.30 -9.65
CA ALA A 708 38.05 27.41 -9.79
C ALA A 708 39.22 27.83 -8.87
N ALA A 709 39.49 29.13 -8.75
CA ALA A 709 40.50 29.65 -7.83
C ALA A 709 40.09 29.41 -6.37
N GLY A 710 38.82 29.63 -6.02
CA GLY A 710 38.28 29.35 -4.69
C GLY A 710 38.29 27.85 -4.33
N GLY A 711 37.96 26.97 -5.29
CA GLY A 711 38.10 25.52 -5.14
C GLY A 711 39.54 25.08 -4.96
N GLY A 712 40.48 25.65 -5.73
CA GLY A 712 41.91 25.38 -5.57
C GLY A 712 42.46 25.85 -4.22
N ALA A 713 42.06 27.05 -3.78
CA ALA A 713 42.47 27.60 -2.48
C ALA A 713 41.92 26.79 -1.30
N SER A 714 40.65 26.34 -1.38
CA SER A 714 40.05 25.51 -0.34
C SER A 714 40.66 24.11 -0.27
N LEU A 715 41.04 23.51 -1.40
CA LEU A 715 41.76 22.24 -1.43
C LEU A 715 43.17 22.39 -0.88
N GLY A 716 43.86 23.47 -1.25
CA GLY A 716 45.18 23.80 -0.70
C GLY A 716 45.14 24.00 0.81
N ALA A 717 44.11 24.67 1.34
CA ALA A 717 43.90 24.85 2.78
C ALA A 717 43.40 23.58 3.51
N TYR A 718 42.83 22.62 2.79
CA TYR A 718 42.46 21.30 3.35
C TYR A 718 43.68 20.36 3.47
N LEU A 719 44.61 20.46 2.52
CA LEU A 719 45.82 19.62 2.48
C LEU A 719 46.98 20.18 3.33
N ALA A 720 46.93 21.47 3.66
CA ALA A 720 47.87 22.16 4.56
C ALA A 720 47.42 22.02 6.01
#